data_AF-A0A167H348-F1
#
_entry.id   AF-A0A167H348-F1
#
_cell.length_a   1.000
_cell.length_b   1.000
_cell.length_c   1.000
_cell.angle_alpha   90.00
_cell.angle_beta   90.00
_cell.angle_gamma   90.00
#
_symmetry.space_group_name_H-M   'P 1'
#
loop_
_entity.id
_entity.type
_entity.pdbx_description
1 polymer ?
#
loop_
_entity_poly.entity_id
_entity_poly.type
_entity_poly.pdbx_seq_one_letter_code
_entity_poly.pdbx_strand_id
1 'polypeptide(L)'
;MSDTDDCDYDEDYDMEAYEHDDDDSPLTTDPEDSKAVKHGDEDQDDGEEDADGGDMTWDDDDLTALVASTYALDEVTQEMVQEAVALAQTHLADPDVIQLTPLGPKFTLSVVDMHPATRQACGLTQADPLFLLLNVTNGYKRNSPHARITVSHGVDGQPSTSSERPNPRFSIGIQLVSSVQKFIQERWSRKDETFLVDLYTLAVERLTNCGNVCMLCDRQLPFPGLKPTICEDKLCSYQLEKLGIGAGLGLIDTDIAVADFLICACLAAASSGSRIPFALPSMPTAEGMDDTILPGRIVKALSVTPVLVELPKDDDARSNALKELDPLLETIIRWIFATNRAHVVSMPEDEQFTEMTTGHQFRISTSTRAHASAFESMKQRHGSFFAWHGSSAANWHNILRNNLKNASNTPMMSAGAAYGPGIYLAKNSSTSMSYSGGFGHGGVAGQSRFWNSQFESNLRILALCEVANSPQVQIHHTSGIITCSEETCVTLRYLFLYTTQAMPAIDAEKLTPKLYRNETTIVGMVPISEVDPKYLLVTSDNYAWDIQELVLLIESKHGVFTNGYTRLGFNAQDVKAIITHPSGEGLRLSKLESDNAALRKKIPAYIFTKLHAVGRICVAQVGEDYSQSTEAIVELKSYLEHMPPEIKDALEKAPFEVTDTHSRLPFRDTIMHELELVTSAGDCIHRFGDFLMQVRP
;
A
#
# COMPACT_ATOMS: atom_id res chain seq x y z
N MET A 1 55.72 34.55 -39.62
CA MET A 1 55.14 35.80 -40.12
C MET A 1 53.84 35.98 -39.34
N SER A 2 53.92 36.47 -38.09
CA SER A 2 53.89 37.90 -37.68
C SER A 2 52.54 38.54 -38.05
N ASP A 3 51.75 39.17 -37.19
CA ASP A 3 51.87 39.58 -35.79
C ASP A 3 50.45 39.83 -35.21
N THR A 4 50.41 39.81 -33.88
CA THR A 4 49.48 40.30 -32.84
C THR A 4 48.34 41.27 -33.18
N ASP A 5 47.23 41.15 -32.43
CA ASP A 5 46.74 42.25 -31.56
C ASP A 5 45.91 41.69 -30.38
N ASP A 6 46.29 42.13 -29.17
CA ASP A 6 45.74 41.81 -27.84
C ASP A 6 44.45 42.58 -27.53
N CYS A 7 43.55 41.99 -26.73
CA CYS A 7 42.92 42.67 -25.59
C CYS A 7 42.17 41.68 -24.66
N ASP A 8 42.72 41.48 -23.46
CA ASP A 8 42.02 41.02 -22.26
C ASP A 8 41.21 42.16 -21.63
N TYR A 9 40.07 41.88 -20.97
CA TYR A 9 39.76 42.29 -19.58
C TYR A 9 38.37 41.81 -19.12
N ASP A 10 38.33 41.45 -17.84
CA ASP A 10 37.31 40.78 -17.03
C ASP A 10 36.09 41.61 -16.57
N GLU A 11 35.06 40.83 -16.19
CA GLU A 11 34.14 40.93 -15.02
C GLU A 11 33.23 42.16 -14.75
N ASP A 12 32.14 41.79 -14.03
CA ASP A 12 31.16 42.59 -13.28
C ASP A 12 29.89 43.10 -13.98
N TYR A 13 28.77 42.41 -13.68
CA TYR A 13 27.42 42.92 -13.87
C TYR A 13 26.69 42.90 -12.53
N ASP A 14 26.55 44.10 -11.95
CA ASP A 14 25.84 44.35 -10.69
C ASP A 14 24.37 44.72 -10.95
N MET A 15 23.53 44.40 -9.97
CA MET A 15 22.08 44.56 -10.01
C MET A 15 21.65 45.99 -9.70
N GLU A 16 20.75 46.55 -10.51
CA GLU A 16 19.88 47.65 -10.08
C GLU A 16 18.41 47.42 -10.43
N ALA A 17 17.58 47.82 -9.48
CA ALA A 17 16.16 47.57 -9.33
C ALA A 17 15.29 48.47 -10.23
N TYR A 18 14.09 47.98 -10.55
CA TYR A 18 12.98 48.81 -11.03
C TYR A 18 11.96 48.96 -9.91
N GLU A 19 11.77 50.21 -9.49
CA GLU A 19 10.68 50.72 -8.67
C GLU A 19 9.36 50.69 -9.45
N HIS A 20 8.27 50.31 -8.78
CA HIS A 20 6.97 50.91 -9.06
C HIS A 20 6.13 51.01 -7.79
N ASP A 21 5.78 52.25 -7.50
CA ASP A 21 4.84 52.72 -6.50
C ASP A 21 3.44 52.12 -6.71
N ASP A 22 2.72 51.87 -5.62
CA ASP A 22 1.48 52.62 -5.42
C ASP A 22 1.03 52.56 -3.95
N ASP A 23 0.80 53.78 -3.47
CA ASP A 23 0.37 54.25 -2.17
C ASP A 23 -1.14 53.99 -1.99
N ASP A 24 -1.54 53.50 -0.82
CA ASP A 24 -2.81 53.88 -0.18
C ASP A 24 -2.87 53.28 1.24
N SER A 25 -2.31 54.03 2.19
CA SER A 25 -2.68 53.98 3.62
C SER A 25 -3.99 54.78 3.81
N PRO A 26 -4.79 54.63 4.90
CA PRO A 26 -4.29 55.09 6.21
C PRO A 26 -4.91 54.46 7.48
N LEU A 27 -4.33 54.90 8.61
CA LEU A 27 -4.83 54.95 10.00
C LEU A 27 -4.31 53.83 10.93
N THR A 28 -3.09 53.97 11.45
CA THR A 28 -2.70 54.70 12.69
C THR A 28 -3.21 54.06 13.98
N THR A 29 -2.29 53.56 14.82
CA THR A 29 -1.94 54.15 16.12
C THR A 29 -0.58 53.59 16.57
N ASP A 30 0.29 54.52 16.95
CA ASP A 30 1.71 54.39 17.28
C ASP A 30 1.90 54.33 18.84
N PRO A 31 3.10 54.44 19.44
CA PRO A 31 3.82 53.32 20.08
C PRO A 31 4.32 53.68 21.51
N GLU A 32 5.51 53.16 21.89
CA GLU A 32 6.35 53.44 23.08
C GLU A 32 6.10 52.47 24.26
N ASP A 33 7.10 51.89 24.95
CA ASP A 33 8.48 52.33 25.13
C ASP A 33 9.37 51.22 25.74
N SER A 34 10.68 51.50 25.78
CA SER A 34 11.70 51.09 26.76
C SER A 34 12.78 50.05 26.40
N LYS A 35 14.00 50.58 26.30
CA LYS A 35 15.33 49.95 26.25
C LYS A 35 15.91 49.68 27.66
N ALA A 36 16.93 48.82 27.63
CA ALA A 36 17.82 48.29 28.66
C ALA A 36 18.46 49.26 29.69
N VAL A 37 18.84 48.71 30.84
CA VAL A 37 19.92 49.19 31.74
C VAL A 37 20.67 48.00 32.40
N LYS A 38 22.00 48.12 32.51
CA LYS A 38 22.96 47.24 33.21
C LYS A 38 23.15 47.64 34.68
N HIS A 39 23.63 46.74 35.54
CA HIS A 39 24.71 47.01 36.54
C HIS A 39 25.23 45.70 37.17
N GLY A 40 26.50 45.69 37.60
CA GLY A 40 27.22 44.57 38.22
C GLY A 40 27.69 44.85 39.67
N ASP A 41 28.71 44.07 40.07
CA ASP A 41 29.53 44.08 41.31
C ASP A 41 28.96 43.27 42.51
N GLU A 42 29.68 42.53 43.38
CA GLU A 42 31.06 42.01 43.55
C GLU A 42 31.03 41.02 44.76
N ASP A 43 31.96 40.04 44.77
CA ASP A 43 32.69 39.34 45.88
C ASP A 43 32.02 38.55 47.05
N GLN A 44 32.40 37.26 47.22
CA GLN A 44 33.32 36.73 48.28
C GLN A 44 33.40 35.17 48.35
N ASP A 45 34.64 34.64 48.27
CA ASP A 45 35.38 33.59 49.04
C ASP A 45 34.60 32.67 50.04
N ASP A 46 34.89 31.39 50.33
CA ASP A 46 36.13 30.57 50.46
C ASP A 46 35.79 29.05 50.41
N GLY A 47 36.78 28.18 50.12
CA GLY A 47 36.90 26.86 50.80
C GLY A 47 37.16 25.61 49.96
N GLU A 48 38.43 25.21 49.83
CA GLU A 48 38.88 23.85 49.48
C GLU A 48 38.76 22.91 50.70
N GLU A 49 38.25 21.67 50.52
CA GLU A 49 38.64 20.50 51.33
C GLU A 49 38.67 19.24 50.45
N ASP A 50 39.84 18.58 50.43
CA ASP A 50 40.12 17.30 49.80
C ASP A 50 39.66 16.09 50.67
N ALA A 51 39.32 15.02 49.96
CA ALA A 51 39.43 13.60 50.32
C ALA A 51 38.52 13.00 51.42
N ASP A 52 37.61 12.10 51.00
CA ASP A 52 37.82 10.68 51.30
C ASP A 52 37.09 9.76 50.31
N GLY A 53 37.82 8.75 49.83
CA GLY A 53 37.34 7.76 48.87
C GLY A 53 36.40 6.76 49.51
N GLY A 54 35.18 6.69 48.99
CA GLY A 54 34.27 5.57 49.16
C GLY A 54 33.84 5.09 47.78
N ASP A 55 34.46 4.02 47.30
CA ASP A 55 34.01 3.23 46.15
C ASP A 55 32.63 2.62 46.48
N MET A 56 31.57 3.36 46.16
CA MET A 56 30.21 2.85 46.12
C MET A 56 29.95 2.48 44.67
N THR A 57 30.17 1.22 44.35
CA THR A 57 29.63 0.57 43.16
C THR A 57 28.12 0.63 43.26
N TRP A 58 27.52 1.58 42.54
CA TRP A 58 26.08 1.62 42.35
C TRP A 58 25.77 0.54 41.31
N ASP A 59 25.22 -0.58 41.76
CA ASP A 59 24.69 -1.61 40.86
C ASP A 59 23.59 -0.96 40.00
N ASP A 60 23.83 -0.84 38.69
CA ASP A 60 22.91 -0.28 37.70
C ASP A 60 21.52 -0.95 37.73
N ASP A 61 21.44 -2.19 38.24
CA ASP A 61 20.21 -2.96 38.39
C ASP A 61 19.19 -2.28 39.33
N ASP A 62 19.65 -1.59 40.39
CA ASP A 62 18.77 -0.94 41.38
C ASP A 62 18.14 0.35 40.85
N LEU A 63 18.80 1.05 39.93
CA LEU A 63 18.26 2.24 39.25
C LEU A 63 17.18 1.87 38.22
N THR A 64 17.37 0.78 37.47
CA THR A 64 16.32 0.25 36.58
C THR A 64 15.10 -0.29 37.35
N ALA A 65 15.30 -0.92 38.51
CA ALA A 65 14.22 -1.38 39.38
C ALA A 65 13.45 -0.21 40.03
N LEU A 66 14.15 0.84 40.47
CA LEU A 66 13.51 2.05 41.02
C LEU A 66 12.70 2.80 39.96
N VAL A 67 13.21 2.93 38.74
CA VAL A 67 12.50 3.58 37.62
C VAL A 67 11.31 2.74 37.15
N ALA A 68 11.40 1.41 37.13
CA ALA A 68 10.28 0.54 36.83
C ALA A 68 9.14 0.65 37.87
N SER A 69 9.46 0.91 39.15
CA SER A 69 8.46 1.09 40.21
C SER A 69 7.68 2.41 40.13
N THR A 70 8.20 3.43 39.42
CA THR A 70 7.55 4.75 39.31
C THR A 70 6.52 4.82 38.17
N TYR A 71 6.52 3.84 37.27
CA TYR A 71 5.62 3.76 36.11
C TYR A 71 4.77 2.48 36.09
N ALA A 72 4.67 1.76 37.21
CA ALA A 72 3.79 0.61 37.32
C ALA A 72 2.31 1.05 37.42
N LEU A 73 1.40 0.19 36.97
CA LEU A 73 -0.04 0.39 37.19
C LEU A 73 -0.33 0.50 38.70
N ASP A 74 -1.17 1.46 39.08
CA ASP A 74 -1.73 1.44 40.43
C ASP A 74 -2.62 0.20 40.61
N GLU A 75 -2.77 -0.29 41.84
CA GLU A 75 -3.50 -1.55 42.13
C GLU A 75 -4.90 -1.59 41.49
N VAL A 76 -5.64 -0.48 41.53
CA VAL A 76 -7.00 -0.40 40.98
C VAL A 76 -6.97 -0.50 39.46
N THR A 77 -6.06 0.20 38.80
CA THR A 77 -5.90 0.10 37.34
C THR A 77 -5.42 -1.29 36.94
N GLN A 78 -4.50 -1.90 37.69
CA GLN A 78 -4.00 -3.23 37.43
C GLN A 78 -5.12 -4.28 37.48
N GLU A 79 -5.95 -4.28 38.51
CA GLU A 79 -7.09 -5.19 38.63
C GLU A 79 -8.06 -5.03 37.44
N MET A 80 -8.46 -3.80 37.12
CA MET A 80 -9.38 -3.52 36.01
C MET A 80 -8.84 -3.98 34.65
N VAL A 81 -7.55 -3.74 34.39
CA VAL A 81 -6.91 -4.14 33.13
C VAL A 81 -6.73 -5.65 33.09
N GLN A 82 -6.39 -6.28 34.22
CA GLN A 82 -6.26 -7.73 34.33
C GLN A 82 -7.58 -8.44 34.03
N GLU A 83 -8.70 -7.95 34.56
CA GLU A 83 -10.03 -8.46 34.23
C GLU A 83 -10.35 -8.29 32.73
N ALA A 84 -10.07 -7.11 32.17
CA ALA A 84 -10.31 -6.85 30.74
C ALA A 84 -9.45 -7.74 29.82
N VAL A 85 -8.18 -7.98 30.19
CA VAL A 85 -7.28 -8.88 29.46
C VAL A 85 -7.76 -10.33 29.57
N ALA A 86 -8.11 -10.79 30.78
CA ALA A 86 -8.61 -12.15 30.99
C ALA A 86 -9.90 -12.40 30.19
N LEU A 87 -10.80 -11.41 30.13
CA LEU A 87 -12.01 -11.49 29.32
C LEU A 87 -11.70 -11.50 27.81
N ALA A 88 -10.76 -10.66 27.36
CA ALA A 88 -10.34 -10.70 25.96
C ALA A 88 -9.73 -12.05 25.58
N GLN A 89 -8.98 -12.69 26.48
CA GLN A 89 -8.38 -14.01 26.29
C GLN A 89 -9.41 -15.13 26.13
N THR A 90 -10.64 -15.01 26.66
CA THR A 90 -11.69 -16.02 26.42
C THR A 90 -12.29 -15.90 25.02
N HIS A 91 -12.36 -14.66 24.50
CA HIS A 91 -12.99 -14.36 23.22
C HIS A 91 -12.04 -14.46 22.00
N LEU A 92 -10.73 -14.34 22.22
CA LEU A 92 -9.72 -14.43 21.16
C LEU A 92 -9.41 -15.90 20.83
N ALA A 93 -9.27 -16.21 19.54
CA ALA A 93 -8.97 -17.56 19.07
C ALA A 93 -7.63 -18.10 19.59
N ASP A 94 -6.66 -17.22 19.76
CA ASP A 94 -5.39 -17.48 20.43
C ASP A 94 -5.28 -16.54 21.64
N PRO A 95 -5.39 -17.04 22.88
CA PRO A 95 -5.29 -16.23 24.09
C PRO A 95 -3.91 -15.58 24.28
N ASP A 96 -2.84 -16.17 23.75
CA ASP A 96 -1.47 -15.71 23.97
C ASP A 96 -1.14 -14.43 23.17
N VAL A 97 -2.02 -14.03 22.24
CA VAL A 97 -1.87 -12.80 21.46
C VAL A 97 -2.08 -11.54 22.28
N ILE A 98 -2.61 -11.64 23.51
CA ILE A 98 -2.73 -10.52 24.44
C ILE A 98 -2.15 -10.90 25.81
N GLN A 99 -1.26 -10.06 26.33
CA GLN A 99 -0.63 -10.26 27.62
C GLN A 99 -0.67 -8.98 28.44
N LEU A 100 -0.87 -9.12 29.75
CA LEU A 100 -0.73 -8.01 30.69
C LEU A 100 0.76 -7.76 30.97
N THR A 101 1.17 -6.49 30.85
CA THR A 101 2.51 -6.02 31.22
C THR A 101 2.42 -4.98 32.35
N PRO A 102 3.54 -4.62 33.01
CA PRO A 102 3.55 -3.56 34.02
C PRO A 102 3.04 -2.19 33.55
N LEU A 103 2.95 -1.96 32.24
CA LEU A 103 2.45 -0.72 31.65
C LEU A 103 0.99 -0.82 31.17
N GLY A 104 0.46 -2.03 30.98
CA GLY A 104 -0.85 -2.27 30.40
C GLY A 104 -0.88 -3.46 29.42
N PRO A 105 -1.98 -3.62 28.64
CA PRO A 105 -2.13 -4.73 27.72
C PRO A 105 -1.22 -4.58 26.50
N LYS A 106 -0.54 -5.67 26.15
CA LYS A 106 0.34 -5.81 24.98
C LYS A 106 -0.23 -6.87 24.05
N PHE A 107 -0.44 -6.50 22.80
CA PHE A 107 -0.90 -7.39 21.74
C PHE A 107 0.27 -7.85 20.88
N THR A 108 0.23 -9.11 20.44
CA THR A 108 1.16 -9.72 19.48
C THR A 108 0.43 -9.90 18.16
N LEU A 109 0.88 -9.21 17.12
CA LEU A 109 0.31 -9.22 15.79
C LEU A 109 1.25 -10.02 14.87
N SER A 110 0.74 -11.14 14.37
CA SER A 110 1.48 -11.99 13.43
C SER A 110 1.62 -11.30 12.07
N VAL A 111 2.85 -11.14 11.60
CA VAL A 111 3.13 -10.63 10.24
C VAL A 111 3.08 -11.75 9.21
N VAL A 112 2.99 -13.01 9.63
CA VAL A 112 2.92 -14.18 8.75
C VAL A 112 1.60 -14.21 7.98
N ASP A 113 0.54 -13.65 8.56
CA ASP A 113 -0.78 -13.54 7.95
C ASP A 113 -0.84 -12.47 6.85
N MET A 114 0.21 -11.66 6.70
CA MET A 114 0.35 -10.73 5.58
C MET A 114 0.79 -11.47 4.33
N HIS A 115 0.16 -11.11 3.20
CA HIS A 115 0.63 -11.54 1.87
C HIS A 115 2.13 -11.21 1.71
N PRO A 116 2.97 -12.12 1.17
CA PRO A 116 4.41 -11.92 1.09
C PRO A 116 4.83 -10.59 0.42
N ALA A 117 4.17 -10.22 -0.68
CA ALA A 117 4.43 -8.95 -1.36
C ALA A 117 4.06 -7.71 -0.51
N THR A 118 3.01 -7.79 0.31
CA THR A 118 2.61 -6.70 1.23
C THR A 118 3.62 -6.56 2.36
N ARG A 119 4.03 -7.69 2.95
CA ARG A 119 5.05 -7.74 4.00
C ARG A 119 6.40 -7.17 3.53
N GLN A 120 6.84 -7.58 2.34
CA GLN A 120 8.02 -7.02 1.69
C GLN A 120 7.87 -5.52 1.43
N ALA A 121 6.73 -5.07 0.91
CA ALA A 121 6.48 -3.64 0.63
C ALA A 121 6.40 -2.77 1.89
N CYS A 122 6.13 -3.36 3.06
CA CYS A 122 6.20 -2.71 4.37
C CYS A 122 7.60 -2.71 5.00
N GLY A 123 8.60 -3.34 4.36
CA GLY A 123 9.95 -3.49 4.92
C GLY A 123 10.05 -4.50 6.08
N LEU A 124 9.04 -5.35 6.25
CA LEU A 124 8.99 -6.39 7.29
C LEU A 124 9.65 -7.67 6.75
N THR A 125 10.96 -7.64 6.58
CA THR A 125 11.72 -8.76 5.95
C THR A 125 11.90 -9.95 6.88
N GLN A 126 11.87 -9.73 8.20
CA GLN A 126 11.86 -10.78 9.21
C GLN A 126 10.43 -11.25 9.48
N ALA A 127 10.28 -12.51 9.89
CA ALA A 127 8.98 -13.08 10.24
C ALA A 127 8.56 -12.77 11.70
N ASP A 128 9.30 -11.89 12.37
CA ASP A 128 9.05 -11.50 13.75
C ASP A 128 7.72 -10.74 13.88
N PRO A 129 6.99 -10.93 15.00
CA PRO A 129 5.72 -10.27 15.19
C PRO A 129 5.88 -8.76 15.42
N LEU A 130 4.78 -8.05 15.20
CA LEU A 130 4.60 -6.68 15.68
C LEU A 130 3.97 -6.72 17.07
N PHE A 131 4.43 -5.84 17.95
CA PHE A 131 3.86 -5.67 19.28
C PHE A 131 3.14 -4.33 19.38
N LEU A 132 1.90 -4.35 19.88
CA LEU A 132 1.12 -3.15 20.16
C LEU A 132 0.87 -3.04 21.66
N LEU A 133 1.47 -2.05 22.31
CA LEU A 133 1.32 -1.79 23.74
C LEU A 133 0.40 -0.60 23.98
N LEU A 134 -0.60 -0.80 24.84
CA LEU A 134 -1.39 0.28 25.41
C LEU A 134 -0.85 0.60 26.80
N ASN A 135 -0.14 1.72 26.93
CA ASN A 135 0.28 2.21 28.23
C ASN A 135 -0.90 2.95 28.90
N VAL A 136 -1.35 2.38 30.01
CA VAL A 136 -2.52 2.84 30.78
C VAL A 136 -2.16 3.20 32.21
N THR A 137 -0.90 3.58 32.47
CA THR A 137 -0.42 3.98 33.81
C THR A 137 -1.15 5.20 34.38
N ASN A 138 -1.74 6.03 33.52
CA ASN A 138 -2.60 7.15 33.92
C ASN A 138 -4.07 6.73 34.19
N GLY A 139 -4.35 5.43 34.18
CA GLY A 139 -5.64 4.83 34.53
C GLY A 139 -6.40 4.24 33.33
N TYR A 140 -7.34 3.34 33.65
CA TYR A 140 -8.16 2.61 32.67
C TYR A 140 -9.68 2.89 32.75
N LYS A 141 -10.10 3.83 33.59
CA LYS A 141 -11.52 4.19 33.77
C LYS A 141 -12.06 4.91 32.52
N ARG A 142 -13.38 5.08 32.45
CA ARG A 142 -14.06 5.77 31.33
C ARG A 142 -13.62 7.23 31.17
N ASN A 143 -13.23 7.87 32.27
CA ASN A 143 -12.77 9.26 32.36
C ASN A 143 -11.25 9.38 32.54
N SER A 144 -10.51 8.26 32.51
CA SER A 144 -9.05 8.30 32.52
C SER A 144 -8.52 8.92 31.22
N PRO A 145 -7.33 9.55 31.24
CA PRO A 145 -6.60 9.92 30.03
C PRO A 145 -6.52 8.76 29.04
N HIS A 146 -6.46 9.07 27.75
CA HIS A 146 -6.30 8.05 26.71
C HIS A 146 -4.97 7.33 26.89
N ALA A 147 -4.97 6.02 26.60
CA ALA A 147 -3.76 5.23 26.62
C ALA A 147 -2.71 5.82 25.66
N ARG A 148 -1.45 5.81 26.08
CA ARG A 148 -0.33 6.04 25.16
C ARG A 148 -0.11 4.75 24.36
N ILE A 149 -0.05 4.86 23.04
CA ILE A 149 0.07 3.71 22.15
C ILE A 149 1.50 3.60 21.69
N THR A 150 2.08 2.41 21.76
CA THR A 150 3.40 2.11 21.21
C THR A 150 3.30 0.88 20.32
N VAL A 151 3.85 0.95 19.12
CA VAL A 151 4.00 -0.18 18.21
C VAL A 151 5.48 -0.44 17.97
N SER A 152 5.91 -1.68 18.10
CA SER A 152 7.28 -2.10 17.83
C SER A 152 7.33 -3.37 16.98
N HIS A 153 8.46 -3.62 16.33
CA HIS A 153 8.74 -4.85 15.59
C HIS A 153 9.88 -5.61 16.27
N GLY A 154 9.90 -6.93 16.15
CA GLY A 154 11.00 -7.73 16.68
C GLY A 154 10.99 -7.88 18.20
N VAL A 155 11.75 -8.87 18.69
CA VAL A 155 11.89 -9.17 20.12
C VAL A 155 12.72 -8.09 20.84
N ASP A 156 13.63 -7.45 20.13
CA ASP A 156 14.40 -6.28 20.56
C ASP A 156 13.55 -4.99 20.66
N GLY A 157 12.34 -5.02 20.08
CA GLY A 157 11.40 -3.92 20.11
C GLY A 157 11.78 -2.77 19.18
N GLN A 158 12.58 -3.00 18.14
CA GLN A 158 12.92 -2.00 17.14
C GLN A 158 12.68 -2.49 15.69
N PRO A 159 12.22 -1.62 14.77
CA PRO A 159 11.84 -0.22 15.01
C PRO A 159 10.58 -0.08 15.87
N SER A 160 10.50 1.02 16.62
CA SER A 160 9.33 1.39 17.42
C SER A 160 8.79 2.78 17.07
N THR A 161 7.49 3.00 17.30
CA THR A 161 6.79 4.28 17.11
C THR A 161 5.68 4.41 18.14
N SER A 162 5.34 5.64 18.55
CA SER A 162 4.29 5.86 19.55
C SER A 162 3.44 7.07 19.25
N SER A 163 2.28 7.18 19.92
CA SER A 163 1.37 8.31 19.80
C SER A 163 1.98 9.65 20.25
N GLU A 164 3.04 9.64 21.07
CA GLU A 164 3.74 10.84 21.54
C GLU A 164 5.04 11.11 20.77
N ARG A 165 5.74 10.04 20.39
CA ARG A 165 6.99 10.10 19.63
C ARG A 165 6.83 9.24 18.37
N PRO A 166 6.23 9.79 17.30
CA PRO A 166 6.11 9.09 16.03
C PRO A 166 7.49 8.90 15.42
N ASN A 167 7.85 7.65 15.12
CA ASN A 167 9.03 7.36 14.32
C ASN A 167 8.64 7.43 12.83
N PRO A 168 9.10 8.45 12.07
CA PRO A 168 8.73 8.62 10.68
C PRO A 168 9.21 7.48 9.78
N ARG A 169 10.15 6.65 10.24
CA ARG A 169 10.73 5.54 9.47
C ARG A 169 9.90 4.27 9.51
N PHE A 170 8.90 4.20 10.41
CA PHE A 170 8.11 2.99 10.65
C PHE A 170 6.64 3.15 10.20
N SER A 171 6.42 3.11 8.88
CA SER A 171 5.13 3.45 8.25
C SER A 171 3.96 2.58 8.72
N ILE A 172 4.14 1.26 8.79
CA ILE A 172 3.09 0.34 9.28
C ILE A 172 2.79 0.58 10.75
N GLY A 173 3.82 0.88 11.56
CA GLY A 173 3.63 1.26 12.96
C GLY A 173 2.84 2.55 13.11
N ILE A 174 3.15 3.59 12.31
CA ILE A 174 2.40 4.86 12.31
C ILE A 174 0.93 4.63 11.96
N GLN A 175 0.66 3.79 10.98
CA GLN A 175 -0.72 3.44 10.63
C GLN A 175 -1.45 2.76 11.78
N LEU A 176 -0.82 1.78 12.43
CA LEU A 176 -1.41 1.08 13.57
C LEU A 176 -1.65 2.03 14.74
N VAL A 177 -0.67 2.87 15.09
CA VAL A 177 -0.85 3.93 16.10
C VAL A 177 -2.02 4.84 15.75
N SER A 178 -2.09 5.34 14.52
CA SER A 178 -3.16 6.26 14.09
C SER A 178 -4.54 5.61 14.13
N SER A 179 -4.64 4.36 13.68
CA SER A 179 -5.90 3.60 13.66
C SER A 179 -6.38 3.30 15.08
N VAL A 180 -5.48 2.84 15.95
CA VAL A 180 -5.81 2.55 17.36
C VAL A 180 -6.11 3.83 18.13
N GLN A 181 -5.41 4.93 17.85
CA GLN A 181 -5.68 6.22 18.47
C GLN A 181 -7.09 6.72 18.15
N LYS A 182 -7.51 6.59 16.89
CA LYS A 182 -8.88 6.91 16.47
C LYS A 182 -9.91 6.01 17.15
N PHE A 183 -9.67 4.70 17.17
CA PHE A 183 -10.54 3.74 17.88
C PHE A 183 -10.70 4.08 19.36
N ILE A 184 -9.59 4.39 20.04
CA ILE A 184 -9.59 4.83 21.43
C ILE A 184 -10.38 6.13 21.57
N GLN A 185 -10.14 7.16 20.76
CA GLN A 185 -10.89 8.41 20.82
C GLN A 185 -12.41 8.21 20.71
N GLU A 186 -12.85 7.28 19.87
CA GLU A 186 -14.27 7.00 19.65
C GLU A 186 -14.90 6.14 20.77
N ARG A 187 -14.15 5.17 21.34
CA ARG A 187 -14.71 4.17 22.26
C ARG A 187 -14.24 4.25 23.71
N TRP A 188 -13.22 5.04 24.05
CA TRP A 188 -12.60 5.05 25.39
C TRP A 188 -13.56 5.36 26.53
N SER A 189 -14.54 6.26 26.31
CA SER A 189 -15.54 6.61 27.31
C SER A 189 -16.64 5.54 27.48
N ARG A 190 -16.77 4.63 26.52
CA ARG A 190 -17.79 3.59 26.44
C ARG A 190 -17.17 2.20 26.28
N LYS A 191 -15.99 1.98 26.87
CA LYS A 191 -15.35 0.65 26.93
C LYS A 191 -16.36 -0.37 27.46
N ASP A 192 -16.63 -1.35 26.64
CA ASP A 192 -17.43 -2.54 26.88
C ASP A 192 -16.52 -3.76 27.04
N GLU A 193 -17.14 -4.91 27.28
CA GLU A 193 -16.46 -6.20 27.50
C GLU A 193 -15.61 -6.63 26.29
N THR A 194 -16.00 -6.24 25.07
CA THR A 194 -15.29 -6.59 23.83
C THR A 194 -14.23 -5.56 23.41
N PHE A 195 -14.01 -4.49 24.18
CA PHE A 195 -13.16 -3.37 23.76
C PHE A 195 -11.76 -3.79 23.29
N LEU A 196 -11.07 -4.65 24.04
CA LEU A 196 -9.71 -5.11 23.68
C LEU A 196 -9.74 -6.12 22.51
N VAL A 197 -10.79 -6.92 22.40
CA VAL A 197 -11.00 -7.88 21.29
C VAL A 197 -11.23 -7.13 19.98
N ASP A 198 -12.10 -6.12 20.01
CA ASP A 198 -12.40 -5.27 18.86
C ASP A 198 -11.18 -4.46 18.42
N LEU A 199 -10.38 -4.00 19.39
CA LEU A 199 -9.11 -3.30 19.12
C LEU A 199 -8.10 -4.22 18.45
N TYR A 200 -7.93 -5.45 18.95
CA TYR A 200 -7.07 -6.45 18.32
C TYR A 200 -7.53 -6.77 16.90
N THR A 201 -8.83 -7.00 16.71
CA THR A 201 -9.45 -7.28 15.41
C THR A 201 -9.17 -6.14 14.43
N LEU A 202 -9.37 -4.90 14.85
CA LEU A 202 -9.01 -3.72 14.06
C LEU A 202 -7.52 -3.71 13.70
N ALA A 203 -6.63 -3.96 14.66
CA ALA A 203 -5.18 -3.96 14.42
C ALA A 203 -4.76 -5.01 13.39
N VAL A 204 -5.32 -6.23 13.48
CA VAL A 204 -5.08 -7.31 12.50
C VAL A 204 -5.66 -6.95 11.12
N GLU A 205 -6.87 -6.39 11.06
CA GLU A 205 -7.47 -5.92 9.80
C GLU A 205 -6.59 -4.86 9.13
N ARG A 206 -6.07 -3.90 9.91
CA ARG A 206 -5.19 -2.83 9.43
C ARG A 206 -3.82 -3.35 9.02
N LEU A 207 -3.30 -4.37 9.69
CA LEU A 207 -2.04 -5.01 9.34
C LEU A 207 -2.16 -5.76 8.00
N THR A 208 -3.21 -6.58 7.84
CA THR A 208 -3.44 -7.41 6.65
C THR A 208 -3.88 -6.58 5.44
N ASN A 209 -4.57 -5.45 5.65
CA ASN A 209 -5.10 -4.56 4.60
C ASN A 209 -4.45 -3.17 4.59
N CYS A 210 -3.16 -3.08 4.90
CA CYS A 210 -2.51 -1.81 5.18
C CYS A 210 -2.52 -0.79 4.02
N GLY A 211 -2.60 -1.24 2.77
CA GLY A 211 -2.70 -0.34 1.62
C GLY A 211 -4.12 0.13 1.27
N ASN A 212 -5.14 -0.28 2.04
CA ASN A 212 -6.55 0.06 1.77
C ASN A 212 -7.03 1.28 2.55
N VAL A 213 -6.31 1.71 3.58
CA VAL A 213 -6.64 2.88 4.40
C VAL A 213 -5.48 3.87 4.42
N CYS A 214 -5.79 5.13 4.71
CA CYS A 214 -4.79 6.16 4.91
C CYS A 214 -3.99 5.89 6.18
N MET A 215 -2.66 5.85 6.07
CA MET A 215 -1.75 5.60 7.20
C MET A 215 -1.76 6.68 8.29
N LEU A 216 -2.34 7.85 8.03
CA LEU A 216 -2.35 8.98 8.97
C LEU A 216 -3.73 9.25 9.58
N CYS A 217 -4.81 9.13 8.79
CA CYS A 217 -6.16 9.48 9.23
C CYS A 217 -7.15 8.31 9.24
N ASP A 218 -6.69 7.10 8.89
CA ASP A 218 -7.49 5.88 8.87
C ASP A 218 -8.77 5.99 8.01
N ARG A 219 -8.72 6.78 6.94
CA ARG A 219 -9.81 6.88 5.95
C ARG A 219 -9.61 5.83 4.86
N GLN A 220 -10.69 5.17 4.43
CA GLN A 220 -10.68 4.26 3.30
C GLN A 220 -10.14 4.96 2.03
N LEU A 221 -9.21 4.28 1.34
CA LEU A 221 -8.66 4.74 0.08
C LEU A 221 -9.53 4.26 -1.10
N PRO A 222 -9.61 5.04 -2.19
CA PRO A 222 -10.48 4.75 -3.33
C PRO A 222 -10.01 3.56 -4.19
N PHE A 223 -8.81 3.04 -3.92
CA PHE A 223 -8.24 1.88 -4.60
C PHE A 223 -7.34 1.12 -3.61
N PRO A 224 -7.37 -0.22 -3.58
CA PRO A 224 -6.55 -1.01 -2.66
C PRO A 224 -5.07 -1.00 -3.03
N GLY A 225 -4.22 -1.52 -2.13
CA GLY A 225 -2.78 -1.60 -2.40
C GLY A 225 -1.96 -2.42 -1.42
N LEU A 226 -0.67 -2.53 -1.73
CA LEU A 226 0.27 -3.41 -1.02
C LEU A 226 1.03 -2.73 0.14
N LYS A 227 1.09 -1.40 0.19
CA LYS A 227 1.84 -0.68 1.23
C LYS A 227 1.02 0.47 1.83
N PRO A 228 1.27 0.83 3.11
CA PRO A 228 0.73 2.03 3.73
C PRO A 228 0.95 3.26 2.85
N THR A 229 -0.07 4.10 2.71
CA THR A 229 0.01 5.35 1.97
C THR A 229 -0.99 6.36 2.51
N ILE A 230 -0.94 7.60 2.02
CA ILE A 230 -1.84 8.67 2.44
C ILE A 230 -3.02 8.84 1.48
N CYS A 231 -4.09 9.45 2.00
CA CYS A 231 -5.17 10.01 1.19
C CYS A 231 -4.77 11.38 0.61
N GLU A 232 -5.60 11.93 -0.29
CA GLU A 232 -5.39 13.25 -0.93
C GLU A 232 -5.81 14.44 -0.04
N ASP A 233 -6.07 14.21 1.26
CA ASP A 233 -6.41 15.28 2.18
C ASP A 233 -5.19 16.20 2.39
N LYS A 234 -5.43 17.51 2.49
CA LYS A 234 -4.36 18.51 2.58
C LYS A 234 -3.46 18.28 3.78
N LEU A 235 -4.02 17.88 4.93
CA LEU A 235 -3.25 17.64 6.13
C LEU A 235 -2.34 16.42 6.00
N CYS A 236 -2.87 15.30 5.48
CA CYS A 236 -2.09 14.09 5.26
C CYS A 236 -0.99 14.29 4.21
N SER A 237 -1.30 15.03 3.14
CA SER A 237 -0.34 15.40 2.10
C SER A 237 0.78 16.26 2.67
N TYR A 238 0.44 17.28 3.47
CA TYR A 238 1.41 18.11 4.16
C TYR A 238 2.30 17.30 5.11
N GLN A 239 1.72 16.43 5.94
CA GLN A 239 2.48 15.59 6.89
C GLN A 239 3.46 14.64 6.19
N LEU A 240 3.10 14.08 5.04
CA LEU A 240 4.03 13.27 4.24
C LEU A 240 5.11 14.15 3.59
N GLU A 241 4.71 15.21 2.88
CA GLU A 241 5.62 15.97 2.02
C GLU A 241 6.52 16.94 2.79
N LYS A 242 6.05 17.48 3.92
CA LYS A 242 6.75 18.50 4.72
C LYS A 242 7.36 17.94 6.00
N LEU A 243 6.78 16.90 6.60
CA LEU A 243 7.33 16.28 7.82
C LEU A 243 8.02 14.93 7.52
N GLY A 244 7.87 14.39 6.32
CA GLY A 244 8.48 13.12 5.91
C GLY A 244 7.92 11.91 6.68
N ILE A 245 6.70 11.97 7.21
CA ILE A 245 6.14 10.86 7.98
C ILE A 245 5.87 9.67 7.07
N GLY A 246 6.36 8.47 7.43
CA GLY A 246 6.23 7.24 6.63
C GLY A 246 7.38 6.98 5.66
N ALA A 247 8.48 7.71 5.82
CA ALA A 247 9.67 7.67 5.01
C ALA A 247 10.78 6.90 5.75
N GLY A 248 10.91 5.60 5.47
CA GLY A 248 12.03 4.78 5.97
C GLY A 248 13.11 4.62 4.91
N LEU A 249 14.36 4.36 5.32
CA LEU A 249 15.44 4.02 4.40
C LEU A 249 15.41 2.53 4.01
N GLY A 250 14.56 1.72 4.63
CA GLY A 250 14.40 0.28 4.36
C GLY A 250 14.03 -0.08 2.91
N LEU A 251 13.62 0.89 2.08
CA LEU A 251 13.47 0.68 0.64
C LEU A 251 14.79 0.22 -0.01
N ILE A 252 15.94 0.68 0.51
CA ILE A 252 17.27 0.27 0.03
C ILE A 252 17.47 -1.24 0.17
N ASP A 253 16.96 -1.83 1.25
CA ASP A 253 17.07 -3.28 1.49
C ASP A 253 16.05 -4.08 0.69
N THR A 254 14.89 -3.48 0.42
CA THR A 254 13.79 -4.13 -0.29
C THR A 254 14.09 -4.23 -1.78
N ASP A 255 14.55 -3.13 -2.37
CA ASP A 255 14.86 -3.03 -3.79
C ASP A 255 15.89 -1.91 -4.03
N ILE A 256 17.16 -2.29 -3.99
CA ILE A 256 18.28 -1.36 -4.16
C ILE A 256 18.24 -0.65 -5.51
N ALA A 257 17.73 -1.32 -6.56
CA ALA A 257 17.71 -0.76 -7.89
C ALA A 257 16.63 0.32 -8.04
N VAL A 258 15.48 0.12 -7.41
CA VAL A 258 14.46 1.17 -7.28
C VAL A 258 14.98 2.34 -6.44
N ALA A 259 15.65 2.07 -5.32
CA ALA A 259 16.20 3.12 -4.46
C ALA A 259 17.21 4.02 -5.23
N ASP A 260 18.16 3.42 -5.94
CA ASP A 260 19.14 4.13 -6.78
C ASP A 260 18.42 4.93 -7.89
N PHE A 261 17.40 4.34 -8.53
CA PHE A 261 16.66 5.00 -9.61
C PHE A 261 15.95 6.26 -9.12
N LEU A 262 15.29 6.20 -7.96
CA LEU A 262 14.59 7.34 -7.39
C LEU A 262 15.56 8.48 -7.03
N ILE A 263 16.74 8.15 -6.52
CA ILE A 263 17.82 9.11 -6.24
C ILE A 263 18.31 9.75 -7.55
N CYS A 264 18.57 8.95 -8.59
CA CYS A 264 18.96 9.45 -9.91
C CYS A 264 17.91 10.39 -10.52
N ALA A 265 16.63 10.03 -10.44
CA ALA A 265 15.54 10.86 -10.96
C ALA A 265 15.45 12.20 -10.23
N CYS A 266 15.61 12.20 -8.89
CA CYS A 266 15.63 13.43 -8.10
C CYS A 266 16.85 14.30 -8.44
N LEU A 267 18.03 13.69 -8.58
CA LEU A 267 19.24 14.41 -8.95
C LEU A 267 19.12 15.04 -10.35
N ALA A 268 18.54 14.32 -11.32
CA ALA A 268 18.28 14.84 -12.65
C ALA A 268 17.29 16.02 -12.61
N ALA A 269 16.24 15.96 -11.77
CA ALA A 269 15.30 17.04 -11.57
C ALA A 269 15.97 18.29 -10.96
N ALA A 270 16.78 18.11 -9.90
CA ALA A 270 17.49 19.18 -9.23
C ALA A 270 18.59 19.83 -10.09
N SER A 271 19.16 19.07 -11.04
CA SER A 271 20.20 19.55 -11.95
C SER A 271 19.63 20.25 -13.19
N SER A 272 18.33 20.12 -13.47
CA SER A 272 17.70 20.65 -14.67
C SER A 272 17.12 22.03 -14.40
N GLY A 273 17.98 23.07 -14.45
CA GLY A 273 17.63 24.46 -14.11
C GLY A 273 16.26 24.94 -14.58
N SER A 274 15.91 24.72 -15.85
CA SER A 274 14.62 25.13 -16.44
C SER A 274 13.41 24.27 -16.02
N ARG A 275 13.64 23.07 -15.48
CA ARG A 275 12.59 22.13 -15.04
C ARG A 275 12.33 22.18 -13.55
N ILE A 276 13.25 22.70 -12.74
CA ILE A 276 13.14 22.78 -11.27
C ILE A 276 11.75 23.20 -10.79
N PRO A 277 11.12 24.30 -11.28
CA PRO A 277 9.82 24.77 -10.76
C PRO A 277 8.68 23.75 -10.90
N PHE A 278 8.83 22.76 -11.78
CA PHE A 278 7.80 21.76 -12.08
C PHE A 278 8.23 20.34 -11.68
N ALA A 279 9.52 20.09 -11.67
CA ALA A 279 10.10 18.77 -11.50
C ALA A 279 10.48 18.48 -10.04
N LEU A 280 10.80 19.52 -9.27
CA LEU A 280 11.29 19.40 -7.89
C LEU A 280 10.46 20.31 -6.97
N PRO A 281 9.53 19.76 -6.16
CA PRO A 281 8.80 20.57 -5.18
C PRO A 281 9.74 21.09 -4.10
N SER A 282 9.31 22.10 -3.34
CA SER A 282 10.03 22.61 -2.17
C SER A 282 10.22 21.52 -1.13
N MET A 283 11.46 21.03 -1.02
CA MET A 283 11.86 20.04 -0.03
C MET A 283 12.02 20.71 1.34
N PRO A 284 11.35 20.20 2.39
CA PRO A 284 11.46 20.75 3.73
C PRO A 284 12.86 20.51 4.31
N THR A 285 13.35 21.42 5.16
CA THR A 285 14.44 21.11 6.09
C THR A 285 13.93 20.19 7.22
N ALA A 286 14.85 19.67 8.05
CA ALA A 286 14.47 18.91 9.23
C ALA A 286 13.48 19.70 10.12
N GLU A 287 12.54 18.97 10.73
CA GLU A 287 11.53 19.39 11.72
C GLU A 287 10.96 20.82 11.60
N GLY A 288 9.98 20.99 10.71
CA GLY A 288 8.95 22.02 10.86
C GLY A 288 9.36 23.48 10.60
N MET A 289 10.58 23.74 10.15
CA MET A 289 10.98 25.06 9.64
C MET A 289 10.53 25.22 8.18
N ASP A 290 10.05 26.42 7.84
CA ASP A 290 9.56 26.77 6.49
C ASP A 290 10.71 27.01 5.48
N ASP A 291 11.94 26.71 5.89
CA ASP A 291 13.14 26.84 5.07
C ASP A 291 13.14 25.75 3.97
N THR A 292 13.33 26.19 2.74
CA THR A 292 13.38 25.30 1.58
C THR A 292 14.82 24.96 1.22
N ILE A 293 15.14 23.68 1.06
CA ILE A 293 16.47 23.29 0.60
C ILE A 293 16.64 23.71 -0.87
N LEU A 294 17.61 24.58 -1.13
CA LEU A 294 17.91 25.04 -2.49
C LEU A 294 18.32 23.87 -3.40
N PRO A 295 17.91 23.84 -4.69
CA PRO A 295 18.25 22.76 -5.61
C PRO A 295 19.75 22.46 -5.71
N GLY A 296 20.59 23.49 -5.72
CA GLY A 296 22.06 23.32 -5.74
C GLY A 296 22.60 22.60 -4.50
N ARG A 297 21.96 22.78 -3.34
CA ARG A 297 22.32 22.08 -2.10
C ARG A 297 21.93 20.60 -2.14
N ILE A 298 20.80 20.29 -2.78
CA ILE A 298 20.34 18.91 -3.06
C ILE A 298 21.33 18.20 -3.98
N VAL A 299 21.73 18.84 -5.08
CA VAL A 299 22.75 18.29 -6.00
C VAL A 299 24.05 17.99 -5.26
N LYS A 300 24.53 18.92 -4.43
CA LYS A 300 25.75 18.73 -3.64
C LYS A 300 25.62 17.54 -2.67
N ALA A 301 24.55 17.45 -1.89
CA ALA A 301 24.34 16.35 -0.97
C ALA A 301 24.23 14.99 -1.68
N LEU A 302 23.39 14.89 -2.72
CA LEU A 302 23.19 13.64 -3.45
C LEU A 302 24.45 13.18 -4.19
N SER A 303 25.33 14.10 -4.57
CA SER A 303 26.58 13.76 -5.24
C SER A 303 27.50 12.89 -4.37
N VAL A 304 27.53 13.13 -3.04
CA VAL A 304 28.38 12.36 -2.11
C VAL A 304 27.77 11.04 -1.63
N THR A 305 26.59 10.66 -2.16
CA THR A 305 25.94 9.39 -1.79
C THR A 305 26.87 8.20 -2.12
N PRO A 306 27.10 7.26 -1.19
CA PRO A 306 27.94 6.09 -1.46
C PRO A 306 27.18 5.06 -2.30
N VAL A 307 27.84 3.97 -2.69
CA VAL A 307 27.14 2.84 -3.32
C VAL A 307 26.16 2.28 -2.29
N LEU A 308 24.87 2.23 -2.63
CA LEU A 308 23.81 1.91 -1.65
C LEU A 308 23.97 0.52 -1.00
N VAL A 309 24.63 -0.42 -1.69
CA VAL A 309 24.85 -1.79 -1.20
C VAL A 309 25.87 -1.83 -0.06
N GLU A 310 26.75 -0.83 0.03
CA GLU A 310 27.81 -0.72 1.03
C GLU A 310 27.31 -0.08 2.34
N LEU A 311 26.10 0.48 2.34
CA LEU A 311 25.51 1.08 3.53
C LEU A 311 25.18 0.02 4.58
N PRO A 312 25.28 0.35 5.89
CA PRO A 312 24.85 -0.53 6.96
C PRO A 312 23.40 -1.01 6.78
N LYS A 313 23.14 -2.25 7.20
CA LYS A 313 21.79 -2.83 7.21
C LYS A 313 20.91 -2.31 8.34
N ASP A 314 21.52 -1.98 9.47
CA ASP A 314 20.86 -1.31 10.58
C ASP A 314 20.47 0.14 10.18
N ASP A 315 19.21 0.51 10.42
CA ASP A 315 18.63 1.76 9.92
C ASP A 315 19.22 3.00 10.64
N ASP A 316 19.57 2.87 11.92
CA ASP A 316 20.19 3.94 12.70
C ASP A 316 21.66 4.14 12.32
N ALA A 317 22.43 3.04 12.20
CA ALA A 317 23.80 3.08 11.69
C ALA A 317 23.84 3.65 10.26
N ARG A 318 22.88 3.27 9.40
CA ARG A 318 22.74 3.81 8.05
C ARG A 318 22.42 5.31 8.08
N SER A 319 21.47 5.72 8.91
CA SER A 319 21.12 7.13 9.10
C SER A 319 22.36 7.94 9.52
N ASN A 320 23.15 7.43 10.47
CA ASN A 320 24.35 8.09 10.95
C ASN A 320 25.41 8.18 9.86
N ALA A 321 25.68 7.08 9.14
CA ALA A 321 26.63 7.06 8.02
C ALA A 321 26.28 8.09 6.92
N LEU A 322 24.99 8.24 6.59
CA LEU A 322 24.55 9.24 5.62
C LEU A 322 24.74 10.68 6.15
N LYS A 323 24.42 10.94 7.42
CA LYS A 323 24.56 12.26 8.05
C LYS A 323 26.02 12.68 8.23
N GLU A 324 26.93 11.72 8.45
CA GLU A 324 28.38 11.94 8.52
C GLU A 324 28.96 12.43 7.19
N LEU A 325 28.45 11.89 6.06
CA LEU A 325 28.85 12.35 4.72
C LEU A 325 28.30 13.73 4.40
N ASP A 326 27.02 13.95 4.69
CA ASP A 326 26.36 15.25 4.55
C ASP A 326 25.12 15.31 5.46
N PRO A 327 24.97 16.34 6.32
CA PRO A 327 23.87 16.42 7.29
C PRO A 327 22.45 16.36 6.69
N LEU A 328 22.29 16.74 5.41
CA LEU A 328 21.00 16.72 4.72
C LEU A 328 20.73 15.41 3.99
N LEU A 329 21.74 14.55 3.81
CA LEU A 329 21.64 13.41 2.90
C LEU A 329 20.58 12.41 3.33
N GLU A 330 20.54 12.07 4.63
CA GLU A 330 19.50 11.20 5.19
C GLU A 330 18.10 11.80 4.96
N THR A 331 17.92 13.09 5.23
CA THR A 331 16.64 13.76 5.09
C THR A 331 16.18 13.82 3.63
N ILE A 332 17.10 14.10 2.70
CA ILE A 332 16.83 14.14 1.26
C ILE A 332 16.42 12.74 0.75
N ILE A 333 17.23 11.70 1.01
CA ILE A 333 16.96 10.34 0.53
C ILE A 333 15.63 9.83 1.10
N ARG A 334 15.42 10.05 2.40
CA ARG A 334 14.18 9.70 3.08
C ARG A 334 12.98 10.37 2.40
N TRP A 335 13.06 11.68 2.15
CA TRP A 335 12.01 12.43 1.47
C TRP A 335 11.74 11.93 0.04
N ILE A 336 12.78 11.55 -0.72
CA ILE A 336 12.65 10.98 -2.07
C ILE A 336 11.80 9.70 -2.01
N PHE A 337 12.07 8.81 -1.06
CA PHE A 337 11.32 7.56 -0.91
C PHE A 337 9.89 7.79 -0.41
N ALA A 338 9.70 8.71 0.53
CA ALA A 338 8.40 9.06 1.10
C ALA A 338 7.41 9.53 0.03
N THR A 339 7.90 10.44 -0.81
CA THR A 339 7.07 11.16 -1.75
C THR A 339 6.83 10.36 -3.03
N ASN A 340 7.59 9.29 -3.26
CA ASN A 340 7.30 8.34 -4.32
C ASN A 340 5.97 7.60 -4.06
N ARG A 341 4.93 8.06 -4.77
CA ARG A 341 3.59 7.47 -4.71
C ARG A 341 3.45 6.28 -5.66
N ALA A 342 4.35 6.14 -6.63
CA ALA A 342 4.41 4.96 -7.49
C ALA A 342 5.01 3.75 -6.75
N HIS A 343 4.26 2.65 -6.71
CA HIS A 343 4.79 1.37 -6.28
C HIS A 343 5.60 0.75 -7.44
N VAL A 344 6.88 1.12 -7.48
CA VAL A 344 7.88 0.63 -8.44
C VAL A 344 8.60 -0.55 -7.83
N VAL A 345 8.73 -1.65 -8.59
CA VAL A 345 9.46 -2.85 -8.19
C VAL A 345 10.29 -3.34 -9.38
N SER A 346 11.54 -3.74 -9.14
CA SER A 346 12.40 -4.39 -10.12
C SER A 346 11.79 -5.71 -10.58
N MET A 347 11.86 -5.98 -11.88
CA MET A 347 11.34 -7.21 -12.45
C MET A 347 12.37 -8.33 -12.28
N PRO A 348 11.97 -9.50 -11.71
CA PRO A 348 12.78 -10.71 -11.74
C PRO A 348 13.18 -11.09 -13.17
N GLU A 349 14.37 -11.68 -13.35
CA GLU A 349 14.93 -11.97 -14.68
C GLU A 349 14.00 -12.81 -15.57
N ASP A 350 13.23 -13.72 -14.98
CA ASP A 350 12.26 -14.59 -15.66
C ASP A 350 10.95 -13.88 -16.05
N GLU A 351 10.66 -12.72 -15.47
CA GLU A 351 9.53 -11.86 -15.84
C GLU A 351 9.92 -10.75 -16.83
N GLN A 352 11.22 -10.51 -17.04
CA GLN A 352 11.70 -9.41 -17.88
C GLN A 352 11.37 -9.59 -19.37
N PHE A 353 11.08 -8.48 -20.04
CA PHE A 353 10.89 -8.45 -21.49
C PHE A 353 12.24 -8.55 -22.18
N THR A 354 12.53 -9.73 -22.73
CA THR A 354 13.80 -10.01 -23.43
C THR A 354 14.06 -9.04 -24.60
N GLU A 355 13.00 -8.60 -25.25
CA GLU A 355 13.02 -7.70 -26.40
C GLU A 355 13.55 -6.32 -26.05
N MET A 356 13.46 -5.92 -24.77
CA MET A 356 13.84 -4.57 -24.33
C MET A 356 15.34 -4.39 -24.12
N THR A 357 16.13 -5.47 -24.20
CA THR A 357 17.61 -5.42 -24.21
C THR A 357 18.24 -4.57 -23.09
N THR A 358 17.62 -4.54 -21.92
CA THR A 358 18.15 -3.94 -20.69
C THR A 358 17.79 -4.83 -19.50
N GLY A 359 18.72 -4.99 -18.55
CA GLY A 359 18.45 -5.69 -17.29
C GLY A 359 17.72 -4.83 -16.25
N HIS A 360 17.59 -3.52 -16.51
CA HIS A 360 16.95 -2.57 -15.60
C HIS A 360 15.50 -2.33 -16.03
N GLN A 361 14.65 -3.31 -15.71
CA GLN A 361 13.22 -3.28 -16.00
C GLN A 361 12.43 -3.24 -14.70
N PHE A 362 11.45 -2.35 -14.63
CA PHE A 362 10.64 -2.13 -13.44
C PHE A 362 9.17 -2.21 -13.78
N ARG A 363 8.39 -2.78 -12.87
CA ARG A 363 6.93 -2.81 -12.91
C ARG A 363 6.36 -1.77 -11.95
N ILE A 364 5.29 -1.11 -12.38
CA ILE A 364 4.51 -0.16 -11.59
C ILE A 364 3.12 -0.73 -11.36
N SER A 365 2.82 -1.09 -10.10
CA SER A 365 1.51 -1.67 -9.76
C SER A 365 0.42 -0.60 -9.65
N THR A 366 0.75 0.50 -8.97
CA THR A 366 -0.15 1.63 -8.69
C THR A 366 0.67 2.90 -8.53
N SER A 367 0.15 4.01 -9.07
CA SER A 367 0.62 5.36 -8.75
C SER A 367 -0.19 5.91 -7.57
N THR A 368 -0.98 6.96 -7.75
CA THR A 368 -1.91 7.43 -6.71
C THR A 368 -3.20 6.60 -6.73
N ARG A 369 -3.82 6.41 -5.56
CA ARG A 369 -5.05 5.61 -5.43
C ARG A 369 -6.21 6.20 -6.22
N ALA A 370 -6.33 7.53 -6.22
CA ALA A 370 -7.37 8.24 -6.97
C ALA A 370 -7.20 8.03 -8.48
N HIS A 371 -5.97 8.13 -9.00
CA HIS A 371 -5.69 7.92 -10.42
C HIS A 371 -5.92 6.47 -10.84
N ALA A 372 -5.46 5.50 -10.02
CA ALA A 372 -5.69 4.09 -10.27
C ALA A 372 -7.18 3.74 -10.33
N SER A 373 -7.98 4.26 -9.39
CA SER A 373 -9.44 4.08 -9.36
C SER A 373 -10.12 4.65 -10.61
N ALA A 374 -9.74 5.86 -11.01
CA ALA A 374 -10.27 6.53 -12.20
C ALA A 374 -9.91 5.77 -13.48
N PHE A 375 -8.64 5.38 -13.63
CA PHE A 375 -8.17 4.60 -14.78
C PHE A 375 -8.87 3.26 -14.89
N GLU A 376 -8.98 2.52 -13.78
CA GLU A 376 -9.65 1.21 -13.76
C GLU A 376 -11.13 1.34 -14.17
N SER A 377 -11.80 2.40 -13.72
CA SER A 377 -13.17 2.71 -14.13
C SER A 377 -13.28 3.01 -15.64
N MET A 378 -12.27 3.62 -16.25
CA MET A 378 -12.22 3.87 -17.70
C MET A 378 -11.93 2.58 -18.48
N LYS A 379 -10.98 1.78 -17.99
CA LYS A 379 -10.63 0.47 -18.54
C LYS A 379 -11.83 -0.48 -18.54
N GLN A 380 -12.57 -0.57 -17.44
CA GLN A 380 -13.76 -1.43 -17.37
C GLN A 380 -14.84 -1.03 -18.39
N ARG A 381 -14.97 0.27 -18.67
CA ARG A 381 -15.98 0.79 -19.61
C ARG A 381 -15.58 0.67 -21.08
N HIS A 382 -14.29 0.79 -21.38
CA HIS A 382 -13.81 0.98 -22.75
C HIS A 382 -12.77 -0.07 -23.20
N GLY A 383 -12.25 -0.88 -22.29
CA GLY A 383 -11.04 -1.65 -22.50
C GLY A 383 -9.79 -0.76 -22.51
N SER A 384 -8.64 -1.39 -22.74
CA SER A 384 -7.34 -0.71 -22.75
C SER A 384 -6.38 -1.33 -23.76
N PHE A 385 -5.28 -0.64 -24.02
CA PHE A 385 -4.15 -1.08 -24.85
C PHE A 385 -2.86 -0.48 -24.33
N PHE A 386 -1.71 -0.98 -24.79
CA PHE A 386 -0.40 -0.45 -24.39
C PHE A 386 0.15 0.56 -25.39
N ALA A 387 0.87 1.56 -24.89
CA ALA A 387 1.55 2.58 -25.69
C ALA A 387 2.81 3.09 -24.99
N TRP A 388 3.77 3.59 -25.77
CA TRP A 388 5.04 4.08 -25.27
C TRP A 388 5.01 5.54 -24.90
N HIS A 389 5.63 5.91 -23.78
CA HIS A 389 5.90 7.28 -23.40
C HIS A 389 7.38 7.46 -23.08
N GLY A 390 7.98 8.53 -23.61
CA GLY A 390 9.36 8.90 -23.35
C GLY A 390 9.42 10.34 -22.83
N SER A 391 10.32 10.58 -21.89
CA SER A 391 10.50 11.88 -21.27
C SER A 391 11.91 12.03 -20.71
N SER A 392 12.42 13.26 -20.66
CA SER A 392 13.68 13.60 -20.02
C SER A 392 13.78 13.04 -18.60
N ALA A 393 14.97 12.57 -18.21
CA ALA A 393 15.31 12.09 -16.87
C ALA A 393 14.81 13.04 -15.76
N ALA A 394 14.92 14.36 -15.99
CA ALA A 394 14.53 15.40 -15.05
C ALA A 394 13.03 15.40 -14.71
N ASN A 395 12.16 14.85 -15.57
CA ASN A 395 10.72 14.85 -15.32
C ASN A 395 10.26 13.65 -14.49
N TRP A 396 11.06 12.57 -14.43
CA TRP A 396 10.61 11.31 -13.84
C TRP A 396 10.38 11.40 -12.34
N HIS A 397 11.14 12.25 -11.64
CA HIS A 397 10.87 12.53 -10.23
C HIS A 397 9.43 13.03 -10.02
N ASN A 398 8.96 13.97 -10.84
CA ASN A 398 7.58 14.46 -10.74
C ASN A 398 6.55 13.45 -11.28
N ILE A 399 6.85 12.76 -12.38
CA ILE A 399 5.94 11.76 -12.98
C ILE A 399 5.63 10.63 -11.99
N LEU A 400 6.62 10.14 -11.24
CA LEU A 400 6.43 9.08 -10.24
C LEU A 400 5.62 9.52 -9.02
N ARG A 401 5.64 10.83 -8.71
CA ARG A 401 4.85 11.41 -7.62
C ARG A 401 3.41 11.70 -8.04
N ASN A 402 3.23 12.22 -9.25
CA ASN A 402 2.01 12.91 -9.67
C ASN A 402 1.33 12.36 -10.92
N ASN A 403 1.83 11.25 -11.48
CA ASN A 403 1.46 10.69 -12.79
C ASN A 403 1.91 11.56 -13.97
N LEU A 404 1.67 11.04 -15.18
CA LEU A 404 1.79 11.81 -16.41
C LEU A 404 0.76 12.96 -16.39
N LYS A 405 1.22 14.15 -16.76
CA LYS A 405 0.43 15.37 -16.78
C LYS A 405 0.19 15.86 -18.20
N ASN A 406 -1.01 16.37 -18.48
CA ASN A 406 -1.25 17.10 -19.71
C ASN A 406 -0.59 18.49 -19.62
N ALA A 407 0.67 18.56 -20.07
CA ALA A 407 1.46 19.79 -20.00
C ALA A 407 1.14 20.80 -21.12
N SER A 408 0.24 20.46 -22.06
CA SER A 408 -0.03 21.27 -23.24
C SER A 408 -0.53 22.68 -22.87
N ASN A 409 0.02 23.71 -23.50
CA ASN A 409 -0.30 25.12 -23.22
C ASN A 409 -0.05 25.57 -21.77
N THR A 410 0.83 24.87 -21.05
CA THR A 410 1.30 25.25 -19.72
C THR A 410 2.80 25.55 -19.74
N PRO A 411 3.35 26.22 -18.70
CA PRO A 411 4.80 26.37 -18.56
C PRO A 411 5.58 25.04 -18.50
N MET A 412 4.92 23.90 -18.24
CA MET A 412 5.54 22.57 -18.23
C MET A 412 5.80 22.01 -19.63
N MET A 413 5.23 22.60 -20.68
CA MET A 413 5.31 22.12 -22.06
C MET A 413 6.75 22.18 -22.59
N SER A 414 7.37 21.01 -22.81
CA SER A 414 8.73 20.91 -23.37
C SER A 414 8.76 20.55 -24.86
N ALA A 415 7.65 20.07 -25.40
CA ALA A 415 7.47 19.73 -26.81
C ALA A 415 6.12 20.29 -27.29
N GLY A 416 6.04 20.66 -28.57
CA GLY A 416 4.83 21.26 -29.13
C GLY A 416 3.64 20.29 -29.18
N ALA A 417 2.43 20.83 -29.05
CA ALA A 417 1.17 20.08 -29.09
C ALA A 417 0.61 19.94 -30.52
N ALA A 418 1.40 19.36 -31.44
CA ALA A 418 1.09 19.30 -32.88
C ALA A 418 -0.21 18.55 -33.23
N TYR A 419 -0.61 17.61 -32.38
CA TYR A 419 -1.82 16.79 -32.51
C TYR A 419 -2.90 17.18 -31.49
N GLY A 420 -2.83 18.42 -30.99
CA GLY A 420 -3.75 18.97 -30.01
C GLY A 420 -3.29 18.77 -28.56
N PRO A 421 -4.01 19.37 -27.59
CA PRO A 421 -3.65 19.28 -26.18
C PRO A 421 -3.81 17.87 -25.62
N GLY A 422 -2.76 17.32 -25.02
CA GLY A 422 -2.81 16.01 -24.39
C GLY A 422 -1.47 15.51 -23.87
N ILE A 423 -1.50 14.33 -23.24
CA ILE A 423 -0.33 13.50 -22.98
C ILE A 423 -0.01 12.73 -24.26
N TYR A 424 1.23 12.83 -24.73
CA TYR A 424 1.68 12.21 -25.97
C TYR A 424 2.28 10.83 -25.70
N LEU A 425 1.81 9.84 -26.45
CA LEU A 425 2.32 8.47 -26.48
C LEU A 425 2.52 8.03 -27.94
N ALA A 426 3.16 6.88 -28.14
CA ALA A 426 3.38 6.32 -29.46
C ALA A 426 3.15 4.80 -29.47
N LYS A 427 2.70 4.27 -30.62
CA LYS A 427 2.59 2.82 -30.83
C LYS A 427 3.96 2.14 -30.86
N ASN A 428 4.97 2.80 -31.39
CA ASN A 428 6.33 2.28 -31.50
C ASN A 428 7.28 3.03 -30.56
N SER A 429 8.14 2.29 -29.85
CA SER A 429 9.08 2.86 -28.88
C SER A 429 10.01 3.89 -29.51
N SER A 430 10.40 3.72 -30.78
CA SER A 430 11.34 4.61 -31.47
C SER A 430 10.92 6.08 -31.48
N THR A 431 9.62 6.34 -31.56
CA THR A 431 9.06 7.70 -31.49
C THR A 431 9.21 8.27 -30.09
N SER A 432 8.93 7.48 -29.05
CA SER A 432 9.03 7.92 -27.66
C SER A 432 10.48 8.05 -27.20
N MET A 433 11.39 7.23 -27.72
CA MET A 433 12.82 7.23 -27.43
C MET A 433 13.47 8.60 -27.68
N SER A 434 13.08 9.33 -28.73
CA SER A 434 13.62 10.68 -29.01
C SER A 434 13.28 11.69 -27.93
N TYR A 435 12.23 11.46 -27.14
CA TYR A 435 11.84 12.32 -26.02
C TYR A 435 12.51 11.92 -24.70
N SER A 436 13.20 10.78 -24.64
CA SER A 436 13.90 10.28 -23.45
C SER A 436 15.34 10.80 -23.28
N GLY A 437 15.94 11.44 -24.30
CA GLY A 437 17.31 11.96 -24.22
C GLY A 437 17.80 12.70 -25.47
N GLY A 438 17.77 14.03 -25.44
CA GLY A 438 18.89 14.91 -25.83
C GLY A 438 19.35 15.05 -27.30
N PHE A 439 18.75 14.44 -28.32
CA PHE A 439 19.18 14.66 -29.72
C PHE A 439 18.18 15.42 -30.62
N GLY A 440 17.04 15.85 -30.09
CA GLY A 440 16.09 16.68 -30.82
C GLY A 440 15.48 17.73 -29.91
N HIS A 441 15.67 19.02 -30.25
CA HIS A 441 15.07 20.20 -29.61
C HIS A 441 15.68 20.66 -28.27
N GLY A 442 16.94 21.11 -28.31
CA GLY A 442 17.45 22.16 -27.41
C GLY A 442 17.61 21.85 -25.91
N GLY A 443 17.35 20.63 -25.46
CA GLY A 443 17.53 20.23 -24.06
C GLY A 443 18.99 19.84 -23.76
N VAL A 444 19.61 20.50 -22.79
CA VAL A 444 20.90 20.08 -22.21
C VAL A 444 20.72 18.67 -21.63
N ALA A 445 21.59 17.74 -22.00
CA ALA A 445 21.64 16.41 -21.41
C ALA A 445 21.83 16.56 -19.89
N GLY A 446 20.80 16.27 -19.11
CA GLY A 446 20.91 16.18 -17.66
C GLY A 446 21.77 14.97 -17.33
N GLN A 447 23.08 15.15 -17.25
CA GLN A 447 23.97 14.10 -16.76
C GLN A 447 23.60 13.82 -15.30
N SER A 448 23.27 12.58 -14.98
CA SER A 448 23.27 12.13 -13.60
C SER A 448 24.73 12.22 -13.15
N ARG A 449 25.03 13.14 -12.22
CA ARG A 449 26.34 13.22 -11.56
C ARG A 449 26.43 12.23 -10.40
N PHE A 450 25.50 11.29 -10.25
CA PHE A 450 25.59 10.26 -9.23
C PHE A 450 26.57 9.18 -9.71
N TRP A 451 27.87 9.43 -9.53
CA TRP A 451 28.95 8.56 -10.01
C TRP A 451 28.94 7.15 -9.39
N ASN A 452 28.31 6.99 -8.23
CA ASN A 452 28.13 5.72 -7.54
C ASN A 452 26.83 4.98 -7.92
N SER A 453 26.06 5.50 -8.89
CA SER A 453 24.88 4.82 -9.41
C SER A 453 25.24 3.60 -10.25
N GLN A 454 24.44 2.54 -10.15
CA GLN A 454 24.51 1.43 -11.11
C GLN A 454 24.03 1.82 -12.52
N PHE A 455 23.36 2.97 -12.67
CA PHE A 455 22.80 3.45 -13.94
C PHE A 455 23.70 4.45 -14.69
N GLU A 456 24.96 4.61 -14.26
CA GLU A 456 25.94 5.51 -14.87
C GLU A 456 25.42 6.96 -15.05
N SER A 457 26.11 7.78 -15.86
CA SER A 457 25.81 9.22 -15.99
C SER A 457 24.77 9.57 -17.06
N ASN A 458 24.45 8.66 -17.99
CA ASN A 458 23.57 8.91 -19.14
C ASN A 458 22.26 8.12 -19.06
N LEU A 459 21.49 8.39 -18.00
CA LEU A 459 20.23 7.72 -17.74
C LEU A 459 19.14 8.17 -18.73
N ARG A 460 18.63 7.24 -19.52
CA ARG A 460 17.47 7.43 -20.39
C ARG A 460 16.37 6.46 -20.00
N ILE A 461 15.15 6.96 -19.87
CA ILE A 461 14.01 6.21 -19.32
C ILE A 461 12.89 6.17 -20.35
N LEU A 462 12.35 4.98 -20.58
CA LEU A 462 11.19 4.75 -21.45
C LEU A 462 10.10 4.05 -20.63
N ALA A 463 8.85 4.48 -20.77
CA ALA A 463 7.72 3.84 -20.13
C ALA A 463 6.82 3.13 -21.15
N LEU A 464 6.36 1.94 -20.77
CA LEU A 464 5.20 1.30 -21.37
C LEU A 464 3.98 1.62 -20.48
N CYS A 465 3.03 2.33 -21.07
CA CYS A 465 1.82 2.80 -20.41
C CYS A 465 0.62 1.99 -20.86
N GLU A 466 -0.32 1.77 -19.98
CA GLU A 466 -1.65 1.26 -20.33
C GLU A 466 -2.57 2.47 -20.57
N VAL A 467 -3.32 2.44 -21.67
CA VAL A 467 -4.17 3.53 -22.15
C VAL A 467 -5.59 3.00 -22.32
N ALA A 468 -6.58 3.70 -21.76
CA ALA A 468 -7.98 3.34 -21.93
C ALA A 468 -8.48 3.70 -23.33
N ASN A 469 -9.37 2.90 -23.95
CA ASN A 469 -10.00 3.24 -25.24
C ASN A 469 -11.12 4.30 -25.09
N SER A 470 -10.83 5.38 -24.40
CA SER A 470 -11.77 6.47 -24.10
C SER A 470 -11.95 7.40 -25.31
N PRO A 471 -13.10 8.08 -25.46
CA PRO A 471 -13.25 9.18 -26.42
C PRO A 471 -12.25 10.34 -26.22
N GLN A 472 -11.62 10.41 -25.05
CA GLN A 472 -10.57 11.37 -24.70
C GLN A 472 -9.18 10.95 -25.19
N VAL A 473 -9.09 9.83 -25.92
CA VAL A 473 -7.86 9.32 -26.52
C VAL A 473 -8.01 9.37 -28.04
N GLN A 474 -7.08 10.06 -28.70
CA GLN A 474 -7.00 10.13 -30.16
C GLN A 474 -5.81 9.33 -30.64
N ILE A 475 -6.02 8.49 -31.66
CA ILE A 475 -4.97 7.68 -32.29
C ILE A 475 -4.78 8.20 -33.72
N HIS A 476 -3.63 8.80 -33.99
CA HIS A 476 -3.26 9.28 -35.31
C HIS A 476 -2.64 8.14 -36.12
N HIS A 477 -3.49 7.37 -36.80
CA HIS A 477 -3.10 6.12 -37.47
C HIS A 477 -1.91 6.24 -38.43
N THR A 478 -1.77 7.37 -39.14
CA THR A 478 -0.68 7.59 -40.09
C THR A 478 0.68 7.76 -39.42
N SER A 479 0.74 8.40 -38.25
CA SER A 479 1.99 8.66 -37.52
C SER A 479 2.24 7.68 -36.38
N GLY A 480 1.22 6.92 -35.97
CA GLY A 480 1.28 6.05 -34.80
C GLY A 480 1.33 6.81 -33.46
N ILE A 481 1.10 8.13 -33.48
CA ILE A 481 1.04 8.99 -32.30
C ILE A 481 -0.33 8.88 -31.64
N ILE A 482 -0.34 8.87 -30.32
CA ILE A 482 -1.54 8.80 -29.49
C ILE A 482 -1.55 10.02 -28.56
N THR A 483 -2.67 10.69 -28.44
CA THR A 483 -2.85 11.84 -27.55
C THR A 483 -4.01 11.60 -26.58
N CYS A 484 -3.74 11.76 -25.29
CA CYS A 484 -4.75 11.65 -24.23
C CYS A 484 -5.05 13.03 -23.66
N SER A 485 -6.24 13.59 -23.90
CA SER A 485 -6.64 14.91 -23.36
C SER A 485 -6.83 14.86 -21.84
N GLU A 486 -7.33 13.75 -21.32
CA GLU A 486 -7.57 13.50 -19.91
C GLU A 486 -6.47 12.64 -19.29
N GLU A 487 -5.93 13.08 -18.15
CA GLU A 487 -4.81 12.41 -17.46
C GLU A 487 -5.18 10.99 -17.01
N THR A 488 -6.42 10.80 -16.57
CA THR A 488 -6.93 9.51 -16.07
C THR A 488 -7.09 8.44 -17.14
N CYS A 489 -6.89 8.77 -18.43
CA CYS A 489 -6.93 7.80 -19.53
C CYS A 489 -5.63 7.02 -19.71
N VAL A 490 -4.57 7.35 -18.97
CA VAL A 490 -3.27 6.69 -19.08
C VAL A 490 -2.69 6.37 -17.71
N THR A 491 -2.06 5.21 -17.57
CA THR A 491 -1.32 4.83 -16.37
C THR A 491 0.02 4.20 -16.74
N LEU A 492 1.03 4.41 -15.90
CA LEU A 492 2.34 3.79 -16.05
C LEU A 492 2.27 2.32 -15.61
N ARG A 493 2.86 1.41 -16.40
CA ARG A 493 2.94 -0.02 -16.04
C ARG A 493 4.35 -0.55 -15.97
N TYR A 494 5.22 -0.13 -16.89
CA TYR A 494 6.60 -0.57 -16.91
C TYR A 494 7.55 0.57 -17.22
N LEU A 495 8.75 0.51 -16.64
CA LEU A 495 9.87 1.39 -16.94
C LEU A 495 11.06 0.58 -17.41
N PHE A 496 11.74 1.10 -18.42
CA PHE A 496 12.96 0.56 -18.99
C PHE A 496 14.04 1.62 -18.92
N LEU A 497 15.10 1.31 -18.18
CA LEU A 497 16.24 2.19 -18.00
C LEU A 497 17.38 1.78 -18.91
N TYR A 498 17.96 2.76 -19.59
CA TYR A 498 19.08 2.57 -20.50
C TYR A 498 20.19 3.54 -20.14
N THR A 499 21.42 3.05 -20.19
CA THR A 499 22.62 3.85 -19.95
C THR A 499 23.32 4.05 -21.29
N THR A 500 24.10 3.06 -21.69
CA THR A 500 24.87 3.00 -22.93
C THR A 500 24.20 2.16 -24.01
N GLN A 501 23.27 1.28 -23.64
CA GLN A 501 22.63 0.36 -24.57
C GLN A 501 21.73 1.09 -25.57
N ALA A 502 21.62 0.55 -26.80
CA ALA A 502 20.65 1.03 -27.77
C ALA A 502 19.23 0.66 -27.31
N MET A 503 18.29 1.61 -27.45
CA MET A 503 16.89 1.32 -27.19
C MET A 503 16.27 0.63 -28.42
N PRO A 504 15.62 -0.53 -28.26
CA PRO A 504 15.04 -1.28 -29.38
C PRO A 504 13.75 -0.62 -29.85
N ALA A 505 13.51 -0.67 -31.17
CA ALA A 505 12.28 -0.18 -31.81
C ALA A 505 11.21 -1.29 -31.82
N ILE A 506 10.20 -1.17 -30.96
CA ILE A 506 9.21 -2.21 -30.69
C ILE A 506 7.82 -1.59 -30.65
N ASP A 507 6.85 -2.26 -31.28
CA ASP A 507 5.45 -1.90 -31.17
C ASP A 507 4.89 -2.37 -29.82
N ALA A 508 4.20 -1.49 -29.09
CA ALA A 508 3.70 -1.76 -27.75
C ALA A 508 2.82 -3.01 -27.67
N GLU A 509 2.08 -3.33 -28.74
CA GLU A 509 1.24 -4.53 -28.84
C GLU A 509 2.03 -5.85 -28.71
N LYS A 510 3.33 -5.84 -29.06
CA LYS A 510 4.20 -7.01 -28.94
C LYS A 510 4.60 -7.26 -27.49
N LEU A 511 4.57 -6.23 -26.65
CA LEU A 511 4.80 -6.32 -25.21
C LEU A 511 3.46 -6.30 -24.48
N THR A 512 2.62 -7.30 -24.74
CA THR A 512 1.46 -7.54 -23.91
C THR A 512 1.91 -8.38 -22.71
N PRO A 513 1.88 -7.86 -21.48
CA PRO A 513 2.34 -8.62 -20.31
C PRO A 513 1.52 -9.90 -20.09
N LYS A 514 2.07 -10.89 -19.35
CA LYS A 514 1.27 -11.98 -18.79
C LYS A 514 0.07 -11.38 -18.05
N LEU A 515 -1.11 -11.56 -18.63
CA LEU A 515 -2.30 -10.76 -18.34
C LEU A 515 -3.03 -11.20 -17.05
N TYR A 516 -2.68 -12.36 -16.50
CA TYR A 516 -3.52 -13.13 -15.58
C TYR A 516 -2.85 -13.36 -14.23
N ARG A 517 -3.67 -13.51 -13.17
CA ARG A 517 -3.17 -13.80 -11.81
C ARG A 517 -2.58 -15.20 -11.65
N ASN A 518 -2.98 -16.14 -12.49
CA ASN A 518 -2.48 -17.50 -12.53
C ASN A 518 -1.65 -17.75 -13.79
N GLU A 519 -0.57 -18.51 -13.65
CA GLU A 519 0.32 -18.86 -14.76
C GLU A 519 -0.11 -20.12 -15.50
N THR A 520 -0.81 -21.01 -14.80
CA THR A 520 -1.30 -22.29 -15.33
C THR A 520 -2.78 -22.49 -15.05
N THR A 521 -3.41 -23.39 -15.82
CA THR A 521 -4.74 -23.90 -15.52
C THR A 521 -4.72 -24.73 -14.23
N ILE A 522 -5.87 -24.83 -13.55
CA ILE A 522 -5.94 -25.42 -12.22
C ILE A 522 -5.98 -26.95 -12.22
N VAL A 523 -6.48 -27.59 -13.28
CA VAL A 523 -6.58 -29.06 -13.36
C VAL A 523 -5.41 -29.59 -14.18
N GLY A 524 -5.22 -29.07 -15.38
CA GLY A 524 -4.19 -29.55 -16.31
C GLY A 524 -2.78 -29.05 -16.00
N MET A 525 -2.63 -28.02 -15.17
CA MET A 525 -1.36 -27.30 -14.97
C MET A 525 -0.74 -26.82 -16.28
N VAL A 526 -1.57 -26.56 -17.29
CA VAL A 526 -1.14 -26.10 -18.61
C VAL A 526 -0.86 -24.61 -18.52
N PRO A 527 0.28 -24.11 -19.03
CA PRO A 527 0.53 -22.66 -19.08
C PRO A 527 -0.63 -21.93 -19.76
N ILE A 528 -1.12 -20.84 -19.17
CA ILE A 528 -2.27 -20.11 -19.72
C ILE A 528 -1.98 -19.59 -21.15
N SER A 529 -0.72 -19.32 -21.47
CA SER A 529 -0.28 -18.97 -22.83
C SER A 529 -0.52 -20.07 -23.88
N GLU A 530 -0.69 -21.32 -23.46
CA GLU A 530 -0.94 -22.47 -24.33
C GLU A 530 -2.43 -22.83 -24.44
N VAL A 531 -3.30 -22.20 -23.63
CA VAL A 531 -4.75 -22.38 -23.73
C VAL A 531 -5.24 -21.73 -25.03
N ASP A 532 -5.94 -22.50 -25.87
CA ASP A 532 -6.51 -21.99 -27.11
C ASP A 532 -7.46 -20.80 -26.80
N PRO A 533 -7.27 -19.62 -27.43
CA PRO A 533 -8.09 -18.43 -27.19
C PRO A 533 -9.60 -18.66 -27.32
N LYS A 534 -10.02 -19.66 -28.10
CA LYS A 534 -11.43 -20.10 -28.20
C LYS A 534 -12.03 -20.53 -26.85
N TYR A 535 -11.23 -21.12 -25.98
CA TYR A 535 -11.65 -21.70 -24.70
C TYR A 535 -11.25 -20.85 -23.50
N LEU A 536 -10.53 -19.76 -23.72
CA LEU A 536 -10.06 -18.89 -22.65
C LEU A 536 -11.19 -18.02 -22.09
N LEU A 537 -11.45 -18.13 -20.80
CA LEU A 537 -12.30 -17.21 -20.04
C LEU A 537 -11.45 -16.47 -19.01
N VAL A 538 -11.67 -15.17 -18.88
CA VAL A 538 -11.07 -14.35 -17.81
C VAL A 538 -12.19 -13.83 -16.92
N THR A 539 -12.12 -14.16 -15.64
CA THR A 539 -13.11 -13.71 -14.65
C THR A 539 -12.76 -12.32 -14.13
N SER A 540 -13.73 -11.64 -13.54
CA SER A 540 -13.59 -10.24 -13.08
C SER A 540 -12.50 -10.02 -12.03
N ASP A 541 -12.08 -11.08 -11.33
CA ASP A 541 -10.95 -11.11 -10.40
C ASP A 541 -9.58 -11.34 -11.09
N ASN A 542 -9.56 -11.34 -12.42
CA ASN A 542 -8.39 -11.42 -13.30
C ASN A 542 -7.67 -12.78 -13.27
N TYR A 543 -8.37 -13.85 -12.88
CA TYR A 543 -7.95 -15.23 -13.13
C TYR A 543 -8.36 -15.67 -14.53
N ALA A 544 -7.45 -16.35 -15.22
CA ALA A 544 -7.71 -16.98 -16.50
C ALA A 544 -8.05 -18.47 -16.33
N TRP A 545 -8.98 -18.93 -17.14
CA TRP A 545 -9.53 -20.27 -17.09
C TRP A 545 -9.55 -20.86 -18.50
N ASP A 546 -9.17 -22.13 -18.62
CA ASP A 546 -9.73 -22.95 -19.69
C ASP A 546 -11.17 -23.28 -19.31
N ILE A 547 -12.13 -22.82 -20.10
CA ILE A 547 -13.56 -23.02 -19.85
C ILE A 547 -13.92 -24.50 -19.76
N GLN A 548 -13.19 -25.39 -20.45
CA GLN A 548 -13.43 -26.83 -20.39
C GLN A 548 -13.09 -27.38 -19.00
N GLU A 549 -11.94 -26.99 -18.45
CA GLU A 549 -11.55 -27.37 -17.09
C GLU A 549 -12.49 -26.78 -16.04
N LEU A 550 -12.84 -25.50 -16.20
CA LEU A 550 -13.74 -24.82 -15.27
C LEU A 550 -15.13 -25.46 -15.25
N VAL A 551 -15.70 -25.78 -16.42
CA VAL A 551 -16.98 -26.49 -16.53
C VAL A 551 -16.90 -27.86 -15.86
N LEU A 552 -15.81 -28.61 -16.08
CA LEU A 552 -15.62 -29.92 -15.43
C LEU A 552 -15.55 -29.80 -13.90
N LEU A 553 -14.87 -28.78 -13.38
CA LEU A 553 -14.83 -28.51 -11.94
C LEU A 553 -16.21 -28.21 -11.38
N ILE A 554 -16.97 -27.34 -12.04
CA ILE A 554 -18.32 -26.98 -11.60
C ILE A 554 -19.26 -28.20 -11.66
N GLU A 555 -19.16 -29.03 -12.72
CA GLU A 555 -19.92 -30.27 -12.84
C GLU A 555 -19.56 -31.28 -11.74
N SER A 556 -18.26 -31.42 -11.43
CA SER A 556 -17.78 -32.32 -10.36
C SER A 556 -18.30 -31.92 -8.98
N LYS A 557 -18.61 -30.62 -8.80
CA LYS A 557 -19.23 -30.05 -7.60
C LYS A 557 -20.72 -29.77 -7.76
N HIS A 558 -21.40 -30.50 -8.64
CA HIS A 558 -22.86 -30.45 -8.81
C HIS A 558 -23.44 -29.03 -9.08
N GLY A 559 -22.70 -28.17 -9.76
CA GLY A 559 -23.18 -26.82 -10.13
C GLY A 559 -22.91 -25.76 -9.06
N VAL A 560 -21.97 -26.01 -8.16
CA VAL A 560 -21.44 -25.02 -7.21
C VAL A 560 -20.41 -24.15 -7.94
N PHE A 561 -20.77 -22.89 -8.20
CA PHE A 561 -19.94 -21.90 -8.91
C PHE A 561 -18.94 -21.25 -7.95
N THR A 562 -17.87 -21.97 -7.63
CA THR A 562 -16.79 -21.48 -6.75
C THR A 562 -15.49 -21.40 -7.51
N ASN A 563 -14.77 -20.29 -7.34
CA ASN A 563 -13.41 -20.13 -7.84
C ASN A 563 -12.49 -21.11 -7.09
N GLY A 564 -11.83 -22.00 -7.83
CA GLY A 564 -10.93 -23.01 -7.26
C GLY A 564 -9.64 -22.47 -6.63
N TYR A 565 -9.18 -21.26 -7.00
CA TYR A 565 -7.99 -20.63 -6.43
C TYR A 565 -8.30 -19.90 -5.12
N THR A 566 -9.39 -19.14 -5.07
CA THR A 566 -9.74 -18.30 -3.92
C THR A 566 -10.73 -18.97 -2.96
N ARG A 567 -11.39 -20.05 -3.42
CA ARG A 567 -12.50 -20.73 -2.72
C ARG A 567 -13.74 -19.86 -2.48
N LEU A 568 -13.82 -18.69 -3.13
CA LEU A 568 -14.98 -17.80 -3.08
C LEU A 568 -15.96 -18.10 -4.21
N GLY A 569 -17.24 -17.78 -4.01
CA GLY A 569 -18.25 -17.87 -5.07
C GLY A 569 -17.96 -16.92 -6.22
N PHE A 570 -18.21 -17.35 -7.46
CA PHE A 570 -18.20 -16.44 -8.60
C PHE A 570 -19.33 -15.42 -8.48
N ASN A 571 -19.09 -14.17 -8.86
CA ASN A 571 -20.15 -13.18 -8.89
C ASN A 571 -21.13 -13.43 -10.05
N ALA A 572 -22.28 -12.77 -10.02
CA ALA A 572 -23.34 -12.98 -11.02
C ALA A 572 -22.90 -12.70 -12.47
N GLN A 573 -21.97 -11.75 -12.67
CA GLN A 573 -21.43 -11.45 -13.99
C GLN A 573 -20.55 -12.58 -14.51
N ASP A 574 -19.66 -13.10 -13.66
CA ASP A 574 -18.77 -14.21 -13.98
C ASP A 574 -19.56 -15.50 -14.21
N VAL A 575 -20.56 -15.81 -13.38
CA VAL A 575 -21.46 -16.96 -13.59
C VAL A 575 -22.13 -16.88 -14.96
N LYS A 576 -22.66 -15.71 -15.33
CA LYS A 576 -23.26 -15.50 -16.64
C LYS A 576 -22.24 -15.71 -17.75
N ALA A 577 -21.04 -15.16 -17.62
CA ALA A 577 -19.96 -15.32 -18.61
C ALA A 577 -19.55 -16.78 -18.80
N ILE A 578 -19.47 -17.56 -17.72
CA ILE A 578 -19.19 -19.00 -17.76
C ILE A 578 -20.29 -19.73 -18.54
N ILE A 579 -21.57 -19.49 -18.20
CA ILE A 579 -22.70 -20.20 -18.81
C ILE A 579 -22.85 -19.85 -20.30
N THR A 580 -22.71 -18.57 -20.65
CA THR A 580 -22.90 -18.09 -22.03
C THR A 580 -21.60 -18.01 -22.82
N HIS A 581 -20.57 -18.76 -22.41
CA HIS A 581 -19.26 -18.71 -23.05
C HIS A 581 -19.36 -19.06 -24.55
N PRO A 582 -18.70 -18.32 -25.47
CA PRO A 582 -18.83 -18.50 -26.92
C PRO A 582 -18.45 -19.90 -27.44
N SER A 583 -17.59 -20.63 -26.72
CA SER A 583 -17.23 -22.01 -27.07
C SER A 583 -18.43 -22.98 -27.01
N GLY A 584 -19.49 -22.63 -26.28
CA GLY A 584 -20.66 -23.47 -26.05
C GLY A 584 -20.51 -24.46 -24.89
N GLU A 585 -19.31 -24.63 -24.30
CA GLU A 585 -19.07 -25.57 -23.19
C GLU A 585 -19.95 -25.27 -21.97
N GLY A 586 -20.16 -23.98 -21.66
CA GLY A 586 -21.00 -23.53 -20.55
C GLY A 586 -22.48 -23.90 -20.66
N LEU A 587 -22.98 -24.25 -21.85
CA LEU A 587 -24.37 -24.71 -22.04
C LEU A 587 -24.66 -26.00 -21.26
N ARG A 588 -23.64 -26.82 -21.00
CA ARG A 588 -23.75 -28.02 -20.16
C ARG A 588 -24.21 -27.67 -18.74
N LEU A 589 -23.71 -26.55 -18.21
CA LEU A 589 -24.09 -26.05 -16.89
C LEU A 589 -25.54 -25.57 -16.86
N SER A 590 -26.10 -25.07 -17.98
CA SER A 590 -27.52 -24.70 -18.04
C SER A 590 -28.45 -25.91 -17.86
N LYS A 591 -28.06 -27.06 -18.43
CA LYS A 591 -28.79 -28.32 -18.20
C LYS A 591 -28.65 -28.76 -16.75
N LEU A 592 -27.44 -28.69 -16.20
CA LEU A 592 -27.18 -29.00 -14.80
C LEU A 592 -28.00 -28.10 -13.85
N GLU A 593 -28.17 -26.82 -14.15
CA GLU A 593 -29.06 -25.92 -13.40
C GLU A 593 -30.52 -26.36 -13.41
N SER A 594 -31.01 -26.79 -14.57
CA SER A 594 -32.37 -27.32 -14.70
C SER A 594 -32.53 -28.62 -13.89
N ASP A 595 -31.53 -29.50 -13.93
CA ASP A 595 -31.53 -30.76 -13.18
C ASP A 595 -31.46 -30.47 -11.67
N ASN A 596 -30.63 -29.52 -11.24
CA ASN A 596 -30.54 -29.05 -9.86
C ASN A 596 -31.86 -28.44 -9.38
N ALA A 597 -32.54 -27.66 -10.21
CA ALA A 597 -33.87 -27.14 -9.89
C ALA A 597 -34.92 -28.25 -9.75
N ALA A 598 -34.81 -29.33 -10.54
CA ALA A 598 -35.66 -30.50 -10.39
C ALA A 598 -35.34 -31.27 -9.10
N LEU A 599 -34.07 -31.36 -8.71
CA LEU A 599 -33.64 -31.97 -7.44
C LEU A 599 -34.14 -31.18 -6.23
N ARG A 600 -34.06 -29.83 -6.24
CA ARG A 600 -34.60 -28.99 -5.16
C ARG A 600 -36.09 -29.27 -4.90
N LYS A 601 -36.88 -29.46 -5.96
CA LYS A 601 -38.31 -29.83 -5.86
C LYS A 601 -38.57 -31.20 -5.24
N LYS A 602 -37.58 -32.10 -5.21
CA LYS A 602 -37.70 -33.40 -4.54
C LYS A 602 -37.54 -33.29 -3.02
N ILE A 603 -36.97 -32.20 -2.52
CA ILE A 603 -36.81 -31.96 -1.09
C ILE A 603 -38.17 -31.53 -0.52
N PRO A 604 -38.79 -32.32 0.38
CA PRO A 604 -40.09 -31.98 0.91
C PRO A 604 -40.08 -30.71 1.78
N ALA A 605 -41.18 -29.95 1.78
CA ALA A 605 -41.32 -28.71 2.56
C ALA A 605 -41.03 -28.86 4.07
N TYR A 606 -41.28 -30.04 4.64
CA TYR A 606 -41.00 -30.29 6.06
C TYR A 606 -39.50 -30.30 6.37
N ILE A 607 -38.65 -30.64 5.39
CA ILE A 607 -37.19 -30.59 5.56
C ILE A 607 -36.72 -29.15 5.66
N PHE A 608 -37.17 -28.26 4.76
CA PHE A 608 -36.88 -26.83 4.88
C PHE A 608 -37.34 -26.25 6.21
N THR A 609 -38.51 -26.68 6.69
CA THR A 609 -39.00 -26.25 8.02
C THR A 609 -38.06 -26.66 9.14
N LYS A 610 -37.50 -27.88 9.08
CA LYS A 610 -36.50 -28.39 10.03
C LYS A 610 -35.17 -27.65 9.89
N LEU A 611 -34.68 -27.43 8.67
CA LEU A 611 -33.46 -26.66 8.38
C LEU A 611 -33.58 -25.24 8.95
N HIS A 612 -34.71 -24.56 8.74
CA HIS A 612 -34.92 -23.21 9.28
C HIS A 612 -35.03 -23.20 10.80
N ALA A 613 -35.58 -24.26 11.41
CA ALA A 613 -35.63 -24.38 12.86
C ALA A 613 -34.22 -24.49 13.45
N VAL A 614 -33.37 -25.34 12.87
CA VAL A 614 -31.97 -25.47 13.26
C VAL A 614 -31.20 -24.19 12.97
N GLY A 615 -31.37 -23.59 11.78
CA GLY A 615 -30.74 -22.32 11.44
C GLY A 615 -31.11 -21.19 12.40
N ARG A 616 -32.37 -21.11 12.86
CA ARG A 616 -32.77 -20.17 13.91
C ARG A 616 -32.08 -20.44 15.24
N ILE A 617 -31.86 -21.69 15.62
CA ILE A 617 -31.09 -22.03 16.83
C ILE A 617 -29.65 -21.53 16.66
N CYS A 618 -29.02 -21.86 15.53
CA CYS A 618 -27.66 -21.45 15.21
C CYS A 618 -27.46 -19.92 15.19
N VAL A 619 -28.40 -19.17 14.63
CA VAL A 619 -28.32 -17.70 14.54
C VAL A 619 -28.73 -17.01 15.85
N ALA A 620 -29.68 -17.57 16.60
CA ALA A 620 -30.17 -16.96 17.85
C ALA A 620 -29.21 -17.15 19.03
N GLN A 621 -28.24 -18.05 18.92
CA GLN A 621 -27.30 -18.32 19.99
C GLN A 621 -26.24 -17.23 20.05
N VAL A 622 -26.20 -16.54 21.20
CA VAL A 622 -25.28 -15.43 21.50
C VAL A 622 -24.45 -15.84 22.71
N GLY A 623 -23.12 -15.86 22.58
CA GLY A 623 -22.18 -16.28 23.62
C GLY A 623 -21.24 -17.44 23.20
N GLU A 624 -20.39 -17.91 24.11
CA GLU A 624 -19.37 -18.95 23.85
C GLU A 624 -19.89 -20.39 24.00
N ASP A 625 -21.02 -20.59 24.68
CA ASP A 625 -21.65 -21.90 24.81
C ASP A 625 -22.50 -22.17 23.56
N TYR A 626 -21.99 -23.02 22.66
CA TYR A 626 -22.68 -23.49 21.45
C TYR A 626 -23.37 -24.86 21.63
N SER A 627 -23.50 -25.36 22.85
CA SER A 627 -24.04 -26.71 23.13
C SER A 627 -25.36 -26.99 22.42
N GLN A 628 -26.32 -26.06 22.49
CA GLN A 628 -27.62 -26.18 21.81
C GLN A 628 -27.50 -26.25 20.28
N SER A 629 -26.67 -25.40 19.65
CA SER A 629 -26.41 -25.44 18.22
C SER A 629 -25.72 -26.73 17.81
N THR A 630 -24.70 -27.16 18.55
CA THR A 630 -23.97 -28.40 18.28
C THR A 630 -24.89 -29.61 18.39
N GLU A 631 -25.73 -29.68 19.42
CA GLU A 631 -26.74 -30.73 19.57
C GLU A 631 -27.74 -30.70 18.41
N ALA A 632 -28.27 -29.51 18.05
CA ALA A 632 -29.19 -29.35 16.93
C ALA A 632 -28.57 -29.72 15.57
N ILE A 633 -27.29 -29.42 15.35
CA ILE A 633 -26.54 -29.78 14.14
C ILE A 633 -26.31 -31.28 14.07
N VAL A 634 -25.93 -31.93 15.18
CA VAL A 634 -25.74 -33.38 15.25
C VAL A 634 -27.08 -34.12 15.04
N GLU A 635 -28.16 -33.63 15.67
CA GLU A 635 -29.51 -34.13 15.43
C GLU A 635 -29.95 -33.95 13.98
N LEU A 636 -29.67 -32.79 13.39
CA LEU A 636 -29.96 -32.52 11.99
C LEU A 636 -29.20 -33.49 11.08
N LYS A 637 -27.90 -33.69 11.33
CA LYS A 637 -27.08 -34.64 10.57
C LYS A 637 -27.64 -36.05 10.64
N SER A 638 -27.90 -36.55 11.84
CA SER A 638 -28.53 -37.85 12.03
C SER A 638 -29.89 -37.94 11.32
N TYR A 639 -30.70 -36.89 11.41
CA TYR A 639 -32.00 -36.83 10.74
C TYR A 639 -31.89 -36.91 9.21
N LEU A 640 -31.00 -36.12 8.59
CA LEU A 640 -30.79 -36.12 7.15
C LEU A 640 -30.15 -37.44 6.68
N GLU A 641 -29.29 -38.05 7.48
CA GLU A 641 -28.71 -39.38 7.26
C GLU A 641 -29.73 -40.53 7.33
N HIS A 642 -30.96 -40.31 7.81
CA HIS A 642 -32.03 -41.33 7.79
C HIS A 642 -33.10 -41.06 6.72
N MET A 643 -32.92 -40.03 5.89
CA MET A 643 -33.84 -39.75 4.79
C MET A 643 -33.77 -40.82 3.67
N PRO A 644 -34.86 -41.01 2.89
CA PRO A 644 -34.86 -41.85 1.70
C PRO A 644 -33.71 -41.49 0.73
N PRO A 645 -33.17 -42.47 -0.02
CA PRO A 645 -32.03 -42.25 -0.93
C PRO A 645 -32.26 -41.11 -1.93
N GLU A 646 -33.48 -40.97 -2.44
CA GLU A 646 -33.84 -39.91 -3.39
C GLU A 646 -33.76 -38.50 -2.79
N ILE A 647 -34.07 -38.36 -1.50
CA ILE A 647 -34.00 -37.09 -0.78
C ILE A 647 -32.54 -36.79 -0.42
N LYS A 648 -31.79 -37.80 0.04
CA LYS A 648 -30.35 -37.64 0.29
C LYS A 648 -29.59 -37.19 -0.95
N ASP A 649 -29.85 -37.84 -2.09
CA ASP A 649 -29.25 -37.46 -3.37
C ASP A 649 -29.56 -36.00 -3.72
N ALA A 650 -30.79 -35.54 -3.47
CA ALA A 650 -31.15 -34.14 -3.66
C ALA A 650 -30.45 -33.19 -2.66
N LEU A 651 -30.31 -33.57 -1.40
CA LEU A 651 -29.62 -32.77 -0.37
C LEU A 651 -28.11 -32.66 -0.62
N GLU A 652 -27.50 -33.71 -1.18
CA GLU A 652 -26.08 -33.77 -1.55
C GLU A 652 -25.76 -33.00 -2.83
N LYS A 653 -26.67 -33.02 -3.81
CA LYS A 653 -26.37 -32.51 -5.15
C LYS A 653 -27.03 -31.19 -5.50
N ALA A 654 -28.08 -30.78 -4.80
CA ALA A 654 -28.78 -29.54 -5.15
C ALA A 654 -28.14 -28.33 -4.44
N PRO A 655 -27.43 -27.45 -5.16
CA PRO A 655 -26.90 -26.23 -4.57
C PRO A 655 -28.00 -25.19 -4.35
N PHE A 656 -27.84 -24.36 -3.33
CA PHE A 656 -28.69 -23.22 -3.00
C PHE A 656 -27.84 -21.95 -2.98
N GLU A 657 -28.34 -20.92 -3.64
CA GLU A 657 -27.72 -19.60 -3.62
C GLU A 657 -28.32 -18.78 -2.48
N VAL A 658 -27.46 -18.27 -1.61
CA VAL A 658 -27.80 -17.45 -0.45
C VAL A 658 -26.90 -16.21 -0.44
N THR A 659 -27.22 -15.23 0.40
CA THR A 659 -26.34 -14.09 0.64
C THR A 659 -25.87 -14.14 2.07
N ASP A 660 -24.57 -14.25 2.30
CA ASP A 660 -24.02 -14.22 3.65
C ASP A 660 -24.35 -12.87 4.29
N THR A 661 -25.09 -12.89 5.40
CA THR A 661 -25.62 -11.67 6.04
C THR A 661 -24.52 -10.78 6.62
N HIS A 662 -23.35 -11.35 6.93
CA HIS A 662 -22.22 -10.63 7.49
C HIS A 662 -21.35 -9.99 6.40
N SER A 663 -20.88 -10.78 5.43
CA SER A 663 -20.02 -10.29 4.34
C SER A 663 -20.80 -9.61 3.21
N ARG A 664 -22.12 -9.81 3.14
CA ARG A 664 -23.02 -9.38 2.05
C ARG A 664 -22.61 -9.92 0.67
N LEU A 665 -21.82 -10.99 0.65
CA LEU A 665 -21.41 -11.64 -0.58
C LEU A 665 -22.36 -12.79 -0.92
N PRO A 666 -22.68 -12.98 -2.21
CA PRO A 666 -23.42 -14.14 -2.65
C PRO A 666 -22.55 -15.39 -2.43
N PHE A 667 -23.17 -16.43 -1.91
CA PHE A 667 -22.55 -17.72 -1.63
C PHE A 667 -23.49 -18.83 -2.11
N ARG A 668 -22.91 -19.92 -2.62
CA ARG A 668 -23.70 -21.01 -3.22
C ARG A 668 -23.13 -22.35 -2.86
N ASP A 669 -23.93 -23.20 -2.21
CA ASP A 669 -23.49 -24.52 -1.75
C ASP A 669 -24.66 -25.48 -1.52
N THR A 670 -24.36 -26.76 -1.27
CA THR A 670 -25.32 -27.83 -0.96
C THR A 670 -25.49 -27.97 0.55
N ILE A 671 -26.65 -28.49 0.97
CA ILE A 671 -26.95 -28.65 2.40
C ILE A 671 -25.99 -29.62 3.07
N MET A 672 -25.66 -30.73 2.41
CA MET A 672 -24.77 -31.74 2.99
C MET A 672 -23.32 -31.29 3.05
N HIS A 673 -22.83 -30.53 2.06
CA HIS A 673 -21.46 -29.99 2.11
C HIS A 673 -21.30 -28.95 3.22
N GLU A 674 -22.25 -28.01 3.36
CA GLU A 674 -22.24 -27.03 4.46
C GLU A 674 -22.33 -27.71 5.84
N LEU A 675 -23.15 -28.77 5.94
CA LEU A 675 -23.22 -29.58 7.16
C LEU A 675 -21.91 -30.31 7.46
N GLU A 676 -21.19 -30.76 6.44
CA GLU A 676 -19.87 -31.35 6.60
C GLU A 676 -18.83 -30.31 7.04
N LEU A 677 -18.83 -29.11 6.44
CA LEU A 677 -17.93 -28.02 6.81
C LEU A 677 -18.10 -27.59 8.26
N VAL A 678 -19.34 -27.38 8.72
CA VAL A 678 -19.59 -26.98 10.12
C VAL A 678 -19.27 -28.10 11.11
N THR A 679 -19.35 -29.38 10.70
CA THR A 679 -19.06 -30.52 11.59
C THR A 679 -17.62 -31.00 11.57
N SER A 680 -16.86 -30.77 10.49
CA SER A 680 -15.52 -31.33 10.30
C SER A 680 -14.42 -30.29 10.04
N ALA A 681 -14.76 -29.16 9.40
CA ALA A 681 -13.79 -28.14 9.02
C ALA A 681 -13.79 -26.92 9.97
N GLY A 682 -14.69 -26.89 10.96
CA GLY A 682 -14.77 -25.81 11.94
C GLY A 682 -15.35 -24.52 11.37
N ASP A 683 -16.17 -24.60 10.33
CA ASP A 683 -16.82 -23.42 9.74
C ASP A 683 -17.79 -22.77 10.73
N CYS A 684 -18.05 -21.47 10.57
CA CYS A 684 -18.81 -20.69 11.56
C CYS A 684 -20.27 -21.17 11.68
N ILE A 685 -20.71 -21.53 12.89
CA ILE A 685 -22.08 -21.99 13.19
C ILE A 685 -23.12 -20.94 12.79
N HIS A 686 -22.84 -19.65 12.97
CA HIS A 686 -23.75 -18.57 12.56
C HIS A 686 -23.88 -18.48 11.05
N ARG A 687 -22.77 -18.65 10.30
CA ARG A 687 -22.77 -18.68 8.84
C ARG A 687 -23.56 -19.87 8.30
N PHE A 688 -23.35 -21.05 8.88
CA PHE A 688 -24.13 -22.25 8.59
C PHE A 688 -25.62 -22.03 8.90
N GLY A 689 -25.93 -21.43 10.05
CA GLY A 689 -27.29 -21.12 10.46
C GLY A 689 -28.00 -20.14 9.50
N ASP A 690 -27.28 -19.12 9.06
CA ASP A 690 -27.75 -18.13 8.09
C ASP A 690 -28.03 -18.78 6.72
N PHE A 691 -27.12 -19.63 6.25
CA PHE A 691 -27.32 -20.46 5.05
C PHE A 691 -28.61 -21.29 5.16
N LEU A 692 -28.78 -22.04 6.26
CA LEU A 692 -29.98 -22.84 6.49
C LEU A 692 -31.27 -22.00 6.51
N MET A 693 -31.22 -20.79 7.08
CA MET A 693 -32.39 -19.91 7.12
C MET A 693 -32.79 -19.35 5.76
N GLN A 694 -31.88 -19.34 4.79
CA GLN A 694 -32.09 -18.78 3.46
C GLN A 694 -32.45 -19.83 2.40
N VAL A 695 -32.15 -21.12 2.60
CA VAL A 695 -32.53 -22.16 1.63
C VAL A 695 -34.06 -22.24 1.44
N ARG A 696 -34.51 -22.31 0.18
CA ARG A 696 -35.92 -22.37 -0.21
C ARG A 696 -36.14 -23.41 -1.33
N PRO A 697 -37.36 -23.97 -1.47
CA PRO A 697 -37.69 -24.99 -2.48
C PRO A 697 -37.41 -24.59 -3.93
#